data_AF-A0AAD3RAA5-F1
#
_entry.id   AF-A0AAD3RAA5-F1
#
_cell.length_a   1.000
_cell.length_b   1.000
_cell.length_c   1.000
_cell.angle_alpha   90.00
_cell.angle_beta   90.00
_cell.angle_gamma   90.00
#
_symmetry.space_group_name_H-M   'P 1'
#
loop_
_entity.id
_entity.type
_entity.pdbx_description
1 polymer ?
#
loop_
_entity_poly.entity_id
_entity_poly.type
_entity_poly.pdbx_seq_one_letter_code
_entity_poly.pdbx_strand_id
1 'polypeptide(L)'
;QKKVARIRHETQIHILNLLITSLELKTPNLALYLLGYEVKKPVSSTNLQDPGVLGCPRSCLHAILSLLQRGTEKRSGPVLTQQAPHLAELCYQVIYQLCACPDTSGPTMRYLRTSQDFLFSHLQHLPFILPSNQIAALSQMSWLMKTAAIELRVTSLNRQRSHTQRLVSLLLDDQPHTQHTADGESGMEEETRSVSGFLHFDTVSKVRRKLLSVLDAIDFSQDMPELLQLDFFERTQIEQVISNCEHVNEQGHTVCNVKLLHRVLVAEVNALQGMAAIGQRPLLMEEVNSILQQVVDRNRVRRSLSAKRHALQSWRSLVETLLTACPADLIPADDRQLIIRDLLLDLHDKVLSEDAAGELMPIVAGAVFTLTAHLSQSVLSEQQQGVGLEASSGFASIANSALHLILRKLLDFILCTGGGYQRLRAHLYGSLLYYLQIAQKPEEPDTLQTAGKAMWERLTAPEDGFSKLQRENLAIIESYGKSLMEVVCRDACDGHEISRMLALAVLDRILSIDRQNQWLVYVCNSGYLRSLVESLRQDDAALQSLLTPQPPLLKPLYIYESKMALLTRVAKTGQGAVELLRCGLVAQLMECQVFDMVPDSDAHRVMRDPSGFIPSPMDRYRQILLPTLRLFQVILTSTTMNHQQGAAQVLQWLIVHADTIQALLRCHELSMGALQELSLLTGIISKTALPGVLEMGGEVNSAALMEFQGHINRFQRLCLSLLSCLVGSERERLLKQAEISAPGDSAERREEMEVAMQQVCANIMEYCQTLLLQSSTQAQFSICLFSPSGSEPAGRDGGRADLSSTLPSMAYSRAPSLGLVLYLLKNSAADFFRFHQSHRQSLSKLQSLDQLPPEELKELCQGLVSGPGGVEKISSVQRSLLAKRRLVQLINNRAKLLALCSYVIETCLFVLWRHLEYYLLHCTPTDPKDSLLPGASLYRSRLTDDSFGGLQASGSRGLNLSRVSQQDLDLLKSDMVAGFGEALQRKLLEVEGLYSQVRSRYTFIQALVRRIRGLLRQPKS
;
A
#
# COMPACT_ATOMS: atom_id res chain seq x y z
N GLN A 1 4.51 60.64 31.79
CA GLN A 1 3.83 59.32 31.95
C GLN A 1 3.87 58.46 30.67
N LYS A 2 3.41 58.93 29.48
CA LYS A 2 3.46 58.15 28.22
C LYS A 2 4.86 57.64 27.82
N LYS A 3 5.91 58.47 27.97
CA LYS A 3 7.31 58.07 27.71
C LYS A 3 7.80 56.94 28.64
N VAL A 4 7.41 56.99 29.92
CA VAL A 4 7.74 55.95 30.91
C VAL A 4 7.01 54.64 30.61
N ALA A 5 5.74 54.72 30.22
CA ALA A 5 4.96 53.55 29.80
C ALA A 5 5.57 52.87 28.56
N ARG A 6 6.01 53.66 27.58
CA ARG A 6 6.71 53.16 26.39
C ARG A 6 8.02 52.45 26.73
N ILE A 7 8.87 53.07 27.56
CA ILE A 7 10.14 52.46 27.99
C ILE A 7 9.86 51.14 28.71
N ARG A 8 8.90 51.10 29.65
CA ARG A 8 8.52 49.86 30.34
C ARG A 8 8.07 48.76 29.37
N HIS A 9 7.25 49.12 28.38
CA HIS A 9 6.79 48.17 27.37
C HIS A 9 7.94 47.62 26.51
N GLU A 10 8.83 48.49 26.05
CA GLU A 10 10.03 48.08 25.29
C GLU A 10 10.95 47.20 26.16
N THR A 11 11.16 47.54 27.44
CA THR A 11 11.94 46.70 28.37
C THR A 11 11.32 45.32 28.54
N GLN A 12 9.99 45.21 28.68
CA GLN A 12 9.30 43.92 28.79
C GLN A 12 9.53 43.03 27.56
N ILE A 13 9.47 43.60 26.35
CA ILE A 13 9.75 42.88 25.10
C ILE A 13 11.19 42.34 25.10
N HIS A 14 12.18 43.17 25.45
CA HIS A 14 13.59 42.73 25.48
C HIS A 14 13.84 41.63 26.52
N ILE A 15 13.18 41.69 27.67
CA ILE A 15 13.25 40.62 28.68
C ILE A 15 12.70 39.31 28.12
N LEU A 16 11.54 39.33 27.46
CA LEU A 16 10.98 38.11 26.85
C LEU A 16 11.86 37.58 25.72
N ASN A 17 12.41 38.43 24.86
CA ASN A 17 13.35 38.00 23.81
C ASN A 17 14.62 37.39 24.40
N LEU A 18 15.14 37.94 25.50
CA LEU A 18 16.27 37.35 26.23
C LEU A 18 15.92 35.94 26.74
N LEU A 19 14.73 35.76 27.31
CA LEU A 19 14.26 34.45 27.79
C LEU A 19 14.12 33.45 26.62
N ILE A 20 13.47 33.85 25.53
CA ILE A 20 13.26 33.02 24.33
C ILE A 20 14.59 32.58 23.75
N THR A 21 15.51 33.52 23.50
CA THR A 21 16.85 33.22 22.95
C THR A 21 17.64 32.30 23.89
N SER A 22 17.52 32.50 25.20
CA SER A 22 18.19 31.66 26.19
C SER A 22 17.60 30.25 26.27
N LEU A 23 16.31 30.06 26.01
CA LEU A 23 15.64 28.75 25.99
C LEU A 23 16.08 27.89 24.80
N GLU A 24 16.57 28.49 23.71
CA GLU A 24 17.13 27.78 22.55
C GLU A 24 18.53 27.21 22.81
N LEU A 25 19.19 27.65 23.89
CA LEU A 25 20.51 27.15 24.30
C LEU A 25 20.38 25.85 25.11
N LYS A 26 21.44 25.02 25.07
CA LYS A 26 21.51 23.75 25.82
C LYS A 26 21.22 23.95 27.32
N THR A 27 20.51 22.99 27.90
CA THR A 27 20.17 23.00 29.32
C THR A 27 21.38 22.63 30.20
N PRO A 28 21.56 23.23 31.39
CA PRO A 28 20.76 24.32 31.96
C PRO A 28 21.14 25.71 31.43
N ASN A 29 20.16 26.60 31.26
CA ASN A 29 20.35 27.96 30.74
C ASN A 29 19.76 29.04 31.69
N LEU A 30 20.09 30.31 31.44
CA LEU A 30 19.66 31.46 32.26
C LEU A 30 18.13 31.56 32.37
N ALA A 31 17.41 31.27 31.28
CA ALA A 31 15.95 31.37 31.27
C ALA A 31 15.30 30.38 32.24
N LEU A 32 15.80 29.14 32.30
CA LEU A 32 15.27 28.13 33.23
C LEU A 32 15.34 28.60 34.69
N TYR A 33 16.47 29.19 35.10
CA TYR A 33 16.63 29.75 36.44
C TYR A 33 15.60 30.86 36.71
N LEU A 34 15.48 31.84 35.81
CA LEU A 34 14.57 32.99 35.96
C LEU A 34 13.09 32.57 35.93
N LEU A 35 12.76 31.51 35.20
CA LEU A 35 11.40 30.96 35.10
C LEU A 35 11.03 30.10 36.33
N GLY A 36 11.97 29.82 37.22
CA GLY A 36 11.74 29.14 38.49
C GLY A 36 12.06 27.64 38.50
N TYR A 37 12.86 27.16 37.54
CA TYR A 37 13.31 25.77 37.51
C TYR A 37 14.50 25.52 38.44
N GLU A 38 14.55 24.32 39.02
CA GLU A 38 15.67 23.91 39.86
C GLU A 38 16.87 23.54 38.97
N VAL A 39 17.85 24.44 38.87
CA VAL A 39 19.07 24.21 38.06
C VAL A 39 20.07 23.28 38.76
N LYS A 40 19.93 23.06 40.07
CA LYS A 40 20.81 22.16 40.86
C LYS A 40 20.42 20.69 40.76
N LYS A 41 19.23 20.38 40.25
CA LYS A 41 18.67 19.04 40.07
C LYS A 41 18.31 18.85 38.59
N PRO A 42 18.02 17.61 38.13
CA PRO A 42 17.47 17.43 36.79
C PRO A 42 16.19 18.27 36.64
N VAL A 43 16.14 19.09 35.59
CA VAL A 43 15.06 20.06 35.32
C VAL A 43 13.68 19.39 35.31
N SER A 44 13.60 18.15 34.82
CA SER A 44 12.39 17.32 34.78
C SER A 44 11.80 16.96 36.15
N SER A 45 12.60 17.05 37.22
CA SER A 45 12.16 16.80 38.60
C SER A 45 11.64 18.05 39.32
N THR A 46 11.68 19.22 38.66
CA THR A 46 11.21 20.48 39.25
C THR A 46 9.73 20.39 39.63
N ASN A 47 9.39 20.87 40.82
CA ASN A 47 7.99 21.01 41.27
C ASN A 47 7.59 22.48 41.30
N LEU A 48 6.91 22.95 40.26
CA LEU A 48 6.41 24.33 40.16
C LEU A 48 5.16 24.49 41.05
N GLN A 49 5.11 25.57 41.83
CA GLN A 49 4.03 25.88 42.78
C GLN A 49 3.74 27.37 42.81
N ASP A 50 2.56 27.76 43.30
CA ASP A 50 2.18 29.16 43.40
C ASP A 50 3.07 29.94 44.38
N PRO A 51 3.27 31.26 44.17
CA PRO A 51 4.15 32.06 45.02
C PRO A 51 3.72 32.02 46.49
N GLY A 52 4.65 31.69 47.38
CA GLY A 52 4.42 31.57 48.82
C GLY A 52 4.06 30.15 49.31
N VAL A 53 3.67 29.23 48.42
CA VAL A 53 3.45 27.82 48.77
C VAL A 53 4.81 27.12 48.92
N LEU A 54 5.03 26.45 50.06
CA LEU A 54 6.33 25.84 50.43
C LEU A 54 7.54 26.79 50.31
N GLY A 55 7.32 28.10 50.45
CA GLY A 55 8.38 29.11 50.30
C GLY A 55 8.81 29.39 48.85
N CYS A 56 8.03 28.98 47.85
CA CYS A 56 8.33 29.21 46.43
C CYS A 56 8.35 30.73 46.10
N PRO A 57 9.44 31.27 45.53
CA PRO A 57 9.52 32.68 45.15
C PRO A 57 8.74 32.96 43.87
N ARG A 58 8.25 34.20 43.72
CA ARG A 58 7.60 34.65 42.49
C ARG A 58 8.60 34.74 41.34
N SER A 59 8.54 33.79 40.41
CA SER A 59 9.40 33.73 39.22
C SER A 59 8.86 34.51 38.01
N CYS A 60 9.65 34.61 36.93
CA CYS A 60 9.22 35.20 35.66
C CYS A 60 8.03 34.44 35.04
N LEU A 61 7.94 33.12 35.23
CA LEU A 61 6.81 32.32 34.73
C LEU A 61 5.50 32.78 35.36
N HIS A 62 5.48 32.99 36.68
CA HIS A 62 4.30 33.52 37.39
C HIS A 62 3.91 34.91 36.91
N ALA A 63 4.89 35.77 36.61
CA ALA A 63 4.63 37.10 36.06
C ALA A 63 4.00 37.02 34.66
N ILE A 64 4.50 36.14 33.78
CA ILE A 64 3.96 35.89 32.44
C ILE A 64 2.51 35.38 32.52
N LEU A 65 2.25 34.37 33.36
CA LEU A 65 0.91 33.81 33.54
C LEU A 65 -0.07 34.85 34.12
N SER A 66 0.36 35.61 35.13
CA SER A 66 -0.46 36.69 35.70
C SER A 66 -0.79 37.79 34.69
N LEU A 67 0.11 38.10 33.75
CA LEU A 67 -0.16 39.05 32.67
C LEU A 67 -1.21 38.51 31.69
N LEU A 68 -1.15 37.22 31.35
CA LEU A 68 -2.09 36.57 30.43
C LEU A 68 -3.47 36.31 31.05
N GLN A 69 -3.55 36.04 32.34
CA GLN A 69 -4.82 35.78 33.04
C GLN A 69 -5.69 37.02 33.23
N ARG A 70 -5.14 38.22 33.10
CA ARG A 70 -5.90 39.46 33.31
C ARG A 70 -7.02 39.57 32.28
N GLY A 71 -8.25 39.42 32.76
CA GLY A 71 -9.48 39.56 31.97
C GLY A 71 -9.91 38.32 31.19
N THR A 72 -9.33 37.16 31.45
CA THR A 72 -9.81 35.86 30.90
C THR A 72 -11.25 35.52 31.32
N GLU A 73 -11.74 36.08 32.42
CA GLU A 73 -13.12 35.93 32.89
C GLU A 73 -14.13 36.70 32.03
N LYS A 74 -13.68 37.73 31.28
CA LYS A 74 -14.53 38.55 30.43
C LYS A 74 -14.73 37.86 29.09
N ARG A 75 -15.92 38.07 28.48
CA ARG A 75 -16.23 37.62 27.10
C ARG A 75 -15.27 38.19 26.04
N SER A 76 -14.56 39.27 26.35
CA SER A 76 -13.57 39.90 25.47
C SER A 76 -12.24 39.15 25.37
N GLY A 77 -12.03 38.13 26.22
CA GLY A 77 -10.76 37.42 26.34
C GLY A 77 -9.67 38.21 27.08
N PRO A 78 -8.44 37.68 27.11
CA PRO A 78 -7.31 38.28 27.82
C PRO A 78 -7.06 39.74 27.42
N VAL A 79 -6.98 40.66 28.38
CA VAL A 79 -6.80 42.10 28.12
C VAL A 79 -5.48 42.39 27.38
N LEU A 80 -4.45 41.58 27.65
CA LEU A 80 -3.14 41.76 27.04
C LEU A 80 -3.14 41.57 25.52
N THR A 81 -3.99 40.68 24.99
CA THR A 81 -4.06 40.42 23.55
C THR A 81 -4.56 41.65 22.79
N GLN A 82 -5.42 42.45 23.42
CA GLN A 82 -5.95 43.70 22.84
C GLN A 82 -5.02 44.89 23.07
N GLN A 83 -4.48 45.05 24.28
CA GLN A 83 -3.69 46.23 24.64
C GLN A 83 -2.26 46.20 24.10
N ALA A 84 -1.64 45.01 24.08
CA ALA A 84 -0.23 44.84 23.74
C ALA A 84 -0.03 43.49 23.00
N PRO A 85 -0.51 43.37 21.75
CA PRO A 85 -0.59 42.08 21.06
C PRO A 85 0.78 41.42 20.81
N HIS A 86 1.82 42.21 20.54
CA HIS A 86 3.16 41.65 20.38
C HIS A 86 3.74 41.13 21.71
N LEU A 87 3.42 41.77 22.84
CA LEU A 87 3.83 41.26 24.15
C LEU A 87 3.10 39.97 24.50
N ALA A 88 1.80 39.88 24.18
CA ALA A 88 1.02 38.65 24.33
C ALA A 88 1.58 37.49 23.49
N GLU A 89 1.96 37.76 22.24
CA GLU A 89 2.61 36.79 21.35
C GLU A 89 3.85 36.16 22.00
N LEU A 90 4.78 36.99 22.49
CA LEU A 90 6.01 36.53 23.13
C LEU A 90 5.74 35.74 24.42
N CYS A 91 4.75 36.15 25.22
CA CYS A 91 4.32 35.40 26.40
C CYS A 91 3.83 33.99 26.03
N TYR A 92 2.99 33.84 25.00
CA TYR A 92 2.55 32.53 24.52
C TYR A 92 3.70 31.70 23.95
N GLN A 93 4.66 32.33 23.26
CA GLN A 93 5.85 31.66 22.74
C GLN A 93 6.70 31.04 23.85
N VAL A 94 6.96 31.77 24.95
CA VAL A 94 7.71 31.25 26.10
C VAL A 94 7.01 30.03 26.69
N ILE A 95 5.69 30.10 26.88
CA ILE A 95 4.91 28.97 27.40
C ILE A 95 5.02 27.77 26.46
N TYR A 96 4.84 27.96 25.15
CA TYR A 96 5.00 26.89 24.18
C TYR A 96 6.39 26.23 24.24
N GLN A 97 7.47 27.02 24.29
CA GLN A 97 8.84 26.49 24.34
C GLN A 97 9.07 25.62 25.60
N LEU A 98 8.53 26.04 26.74
CA LEU A 98 8.57 25.24 27.97
C LEU A 98 7.79 23.93 27.85
N CYS A 99 6.66 23.95 27.15
CA CYS A 99 5.83 22.75 26.92
C CYS A 99 6.43 21.82 25.85
N ALA A 100 7.15 22.36 24.87
CA ALA A 100 7.73 21.61 23.75
C ALA A 100 9.05 20.90 24.12
N CYS A 101 9.84 21.46 25.05
CA CYS A 101 11.08 20.86 25.48
C CYS A 101 10.83 19.63 26.40
N PRO A 102 11.40 18.45 26.10
CA PRO A 102 11.17 17.22 26.87
C PRO A 102 11.43 17.37 28.37
N ASP A 103 12.50 18.08 28.74
CA ASP A 103 12.94 18.25 30.12
C ASP A 103 12.00 19.14 30.96
N THR A 104 11.36 20.14 30.35
CA THR A 104 10.48 21.10 31.05
C THR A 104 9.00 20.78 30.89
N SER A 105 8.63 19.99 29.87
CA SER A 105 7.25 19.70 29.52
C SER A 105 6.44 19.14 30.70
N GLY A 106 6.94 18.11 31.38
CA GLY A 106 6.26 17.45 32.50
C GLY A 106 5.89 18.42 33.64
N PRO A 107 6.87 19.10 34.26
CA PRO A 107 6.62 20.10 35.29
C PRO A 107 5.70 21.25 34.84
N THR A 108 5.93 21.80 33.64
CA THR A 108 5.12 22.92 33.10
C THR A 108 3.67 22.52 32.95
N MET A 109 3.41 21.43 32.24
CA MET A 109 2.05 21.01 31.89
C MET A 109 1.25 20.61 33.12
N ARG A 110 1.90 19.97 34.10
CA ARG A 110 1.28 19.69 35.40
C ARG A 110 0.81 20.97 36.08
N TYR A 111 1.70 21.96 36.19
CA TYR A 111 1.39 23.24 36.84
C TYR A 111 0.30 24.03 36.11
N LEU A 112 0.38 24.13 34.77
CA LEU A 112 -0.64 24.79 33.95
C LEU A 112 -2.04 24.15 34.09
N ARG A 113 -2.09 22.84 34.29
CA ARG A 113 -3.35 22.08 34.46
C ARG A 113 -3.92 22.22 35.87
N THR A 114 -3.10 22.02 36.91
CA THR A 114 -3.59 21.92 38.29
C THR A 114 -3.80 23.27 38.96
N SER A 115 -2.92 24.23 38.72
CA SER A 115 -2.93 25.49 39.47
C SER A 115 -3.71 26.60 38.76
N GLN A 116 -3.79 26.56 37.42
CA GLN A 116 -4.23 27.72 36.64
C GLN A 116 -5.30 27.42 35.57
N ASP A 117 -5.66 26.14 35.34
CA ASP A 117 -6.55 25.68 34.26
C ASP A 117 -6.34 26.45 32.94
N PHE A 118 -5.06 26.66 32.60
CA PHE A 118 -4.64 27.72 31.69
C PHE A 118 -5.13 27.48 30.26
N LEU A 119 -4.97 26.26 29.75
CA LEU A 119 -5.31 25.98 28.35
C LEU A 119 -6.82 26.04 28.12
N PHE A 120 -7.64 25.49 29.02
CA PHE A 120 -9.09 25.51 28.88
C PHE A 120 -9.62 26.95 28.89
N SER A 121 -9.19 27.76 29.87
CA SER A 121 -9.64 29.16 30.00
C SER A 121 -9.24 30.03 28.79
N HIS A 122 -8.06 29.82 28.23
CA HIS A 122 -7.60 30.60 27.07
C HIS A 122 -8.18 30.12 25.73
N LEU A 123 -8.37 28.81 25.53
CA LEU A 123 -8.92 28.25 24.28
C LEU A 123 -10.39 28.64 24.04
N GLN A 124 -11.16 28.88 25.11
CA GLN A 124 -12.55 29.37 25.02
C GLN A 124 -12.68 30.65 24.19
N HIS A 125 -11.65 31.50 24.22
CA HIS A 125 -11.63 32.82 23.58
C HIS A 125 -11.09 32.81 22.14
N LEU A 126 -10.74 31.64 21.59
CA LEU A 126 -10.40 31.54 20.17
C LEU A 126 -11.67 31.72 19.29
N PRO A 127 -11.56 32.27 18.07
CA PRO A 127 -10.39 32.97 17.52
C PRO A 127 -10.19 34.37 18.11
N PHE A 128 -8.94 34.82 18.19
CA PHE A 128 -8.61 36.21 18.53
C PHE A 128 -8.78 37.10 17.30
N ILE A 129 -9.75 38.01 17.34
CA ILE A 129 -10.03 38.94 16.23
C ILE A 129 -9.50 40.34 16.60
N LEU A 130 -8.41 40.75 15.94
CA LEU A 130 -7.76 42.06 16.13
C LEU A 130 -7.63 42.77 14.77
N PRO A 131 -8.59 43.65 14.40
CA PRO A 131 -8.62 44.29 13.08
C PRO A 131 -7.36 45.08 12.74
N SER A 132 -6.73 45.72 13.73
CA SER A 132 -5.55 46.56 13.54
C SER A 132 -4.22 45.79 13.50
N ASN A 133 -4.17 44.57 14.05
CA ASN A 133 -2.93 43.79 14.24
C ASN A 133 -3.14 42.29 13.96
N GLN A 134 -3.64 41.98 12.76
CA GLN A 134 -3.95 40.61 12.35
C GLN A 134 -2.74 39.65 12.45
N ILE A 135 -1.54 40.12 12.10
CA ILE A 135 -0.30 39.31 12.16
C ILE A 135 -0.05 38.79 13.58
N ALA A 136 -0.11 39.68 14.57
CA ALA A 136 0.11 39.31 15.96
C ALA A 136 -1.02 38.43 16.52
N ALA A 137 -2.26 38.64 16.08
CA ALA A 137 -3.40 37.79 16.43
C ALA A 137 -3.17 36.34 15.96
N LEU A 138 -2.79 36.17 14.69
CA LEU A 138 -2.46 34.88 14.10
C LEU A 138 -1.32 34.21 14.85
N SER A 139 -0.23 34.93 15.15
CA SER A 139 0.90 34.39 15.92
C SER A 139 0.50 33.94 17.33
N GLN A 140 -0.30 34.73 18.06
CA GLN A 140 -0.79 34.38 19.40
C GLN A 140 -1.61 33.09 19.37
N MET A 141 -2.57 32.98 18.44
CA MET A 141 -3.38 31.78 18.27
C MET A 141 -2.51 30.57 17.90
N SER A 142 -1.49 30.78 17.06
CA SER A 142 -0.57 29.73 16.61
C SER A 142 0.16 29.06 17.77
N TRP A 143 0.72 29.84 18.69
CA TRP A 143 1.42 29.31 19.86
C TRP A 143 0.47 28.63 20.83
N LEU A 144 -0.71 29.20 21.07
CA LEU A 144 -1.72 28.59 21.95
C LEU A 144 -2.21 27.24 21.41
N MET A 145 -2.51 27.14 20.11
CA MET A 145 -2.93 25.89 19.45
C MET A 145 -1.85 24.80 19.51
N LYS A 146 -0.57 25.17 19.32
CA LYS A 146 0.54 24.22 19.45
C LYS A 146 0.68 23.69 20.88
N THR A 147 0.55 24.55 21.88
CA THR A 147 0.56 24.11 23.29
C THR A 147 -0.64 23.22 23.61
N ALA A 148 -1.82 23.52 23.06
CA ALA A 148 -3.01 22.68 23.19
C ALA A 148 -2.83 21.30 22.55
N ALA A 149 -2.18 21.22 21.38
CA ALA A 149 -1.85 19.94 20.75
C ALA A 149 -0.94 19.09 21.64
N ILE A 150 0.10 19.68 22.25
CA ILE A 150 0.98 18.98 23.20
C ILE A 150 0.17 18.46 24.40
N GLU A 151 -0.72 19.29 24.97
CA GLU A 151 -1.56 18.88 26.10
C GLU A 151 -2.45 17.70 25.73
N LEU A 152 -3.19 17.78 24.62
CA LEU A 152 -4.06 16.70 24.15
C LEU A 152 -3.28 15.40 23.97
N ARG A 153 -2.07 15.46 23.41
CA ARG A 153 -1.21 14.27 23.26
C ARG A 153 -0.79 13.71 24.61
N VAL A 154 -0.32 14.56 25.53
CA VAL A 154 0.18 14.15 26.85
C VAL A 154 -0.95 13.59 27.72
N THR A 155 -2.12 14.22 27.76
CA THR A 155 -3.27 13.73 28.54
C THR A 155 -3.81 12.42 27.97
N SER A 156 -3.83 12.27 26.64
CA SER A 156 -4.26 11.03 25.98
C SER A 156 -3.30 9.88 26.26
N LEU A 157 -1.97 10.11 26.14
CA LEU A 157 -0.95 9.10 26.43
C LEU A 157 -0.98 8.65 27.89
N ASN A 158 -1.21 9.58 28.82
CA ASN A 158 -1.31 9.29 30.25
C ASN A 158 -2.70 8.79 30.68
N ARG A 159 -3.61 8.51 29.73
CA ARG A 159 -4.98 8.01 29.97
C ARG A 159 -5.83 8.89 30.89
N GLN A 160 -5.60 10.21 30.86
CA GLN A 160 -6.36 11.19 31.62
C GLN A 160 -7.64 11.55 30.85
N ARG A 161 -8.64 10.64 30.90
CA ARG A 161 -9.85 10.70 30.06
C ARG A 161 -10.66 11.99 30.28
N SER A 162 -10.91 12.39 31.53
CA SER A 162 -11.71 13.58 31.86
C SER A 162 -11.12 14.87 31.29
N HIS A 163 -9.81 15.09 31.48
CA HIS A 163 -9.12 16.26 30.95
C HIS A 163 -9.10 16.28 29.42
N THR A 164 -8.84 15.12 28.80
CA THR A 164 -8.85 15.00 27.34
C THR A 164 -10.25 15.28 26.78
N GLN A 165 -11.29 14.68 27.36
CA GLN A 165 -12.67 14.87 26.95
C GLN A 165 -13.10 16.33 27.06
N ARG A 166 -12.72 17.03 28.14
CA ARG A 166 -13.02 18.45 28.35
C ARG A 166 -12.39 19.36 27.30
N LEU A 167 -11.17 19.08 26.87
CA LEU A 167 -10.52 19.85 25.79
C LEU A 167 -11.10 19.51 24.42
N VAL A 168 -11.42 18.24 24.17
CA VAL A 168 -12.06 17.80 22.93
C VAL A 168 -13.46 18.42 22.80
N SER A 169 -14.27 18.40 23.85
CA SER A 169 -15.61 19.00 23.86
C SER A 169 -15.54 20.51 23.60
N LEU A 170 -14.59 21.23 24.21
CA LEU A 170 -14.38 22.65 23.94
C LEU A 170 -14.06 22.96 22.46
N LEU A 171 -13.34 22.06 21.79
CA LEU A 171 -12.93 22.23 20.39
C LEU A 171 -14.03 21.83 19.39
N LEU A 172 -14.92 20.91 19.77
CA LEU A 172 -15.88 20.25 18.89
C LEU A 172 -17.36 20.54 19.17
N ASP A 173 -17.73 20.98 20.38
CA ASP A 173 -19.13 21.20 20.76
C ASP A 173 -19.73 22.40 20.01
N ASP A 174 -20.98 22.22 19.55
CA ASP A 174 -21.81 23.23 18.89
C ASP A 174 -22.65 24.07 19.90
N GLN A 175 -22.48 23.82 21.21
CA GLN A 175 -23.24 24.47 22.29
C GLN A 175 -22.36 25.43 23.09
N PRO A 176 -22.80 26.68 23.37
CA PRO A 176 -22.09 27.54 24.29
C PRO A 176 -22.16 26.92 25.70
N HIS A 177 -21.02 26.67 26.33
CA HIS A 177 -21.02 26.30 27.75
C HIS A 177 -21.67 27.44 28.55
N THR A 178 -22.91 27.22 29.02
CA THR A 178 -23.46 28.00 30.13
C THR A 178 -22.50 27.81 31.29
N GLN A 179 -21.86 28.90 31.70
CA GLN A 179 -21.09 28.93 32.93
C GLN A 179 -22.06 28.55 34.05
N HIS A 180 -21.99 27.32 34.55
CA HIS A 180 -22.53 27.00 35.87
C HIS A 180 -21.68 27.77 36.87
N THR A 181 -22.08 29.00 37.16
CA THR A 181 -21.70 29.70 38.38
C THR A 181 -22.20 28.84 39.52
N ALA A 182 -21.27 28.22 40.23
CA ALA A 182 -21.50 27.69 41.55
C ALA A 182 -21.80 28.86 42.47
N ASP A 183 -23.08 29.16 42.68
CA ASP A 183 -23.57 29.83 43.88
C ASP A 183 -24.80 29.06 44.35
N GLY A 184 -24.78 28.72 45.64
CA GLY A 184 -25.68 27.77 46.27
C GLY A 184 -27.09 28.30 46.55
N GLU A 185 -27.90 27.35 47.00
CA GLU A 185 -29.19 27.49 47.68
C GLU A 185 -30.42 27.81 46.82
N SER A 186 -31.13 26.77 46.38
CA SER A 186 -32.48 26.44 46.89
C SER A 186 -33.18 25.37 46.06
N GLY A 187 -33.80 24.40 46.74
CA GLY A 187 -35.09 23.83 46.33
C GLY A 187 -35.06 22.60 45.42
N MET A 188 -35.54 21.47 45.96
CA MET A 188 -36.07 20.34 45.22
C MET A 188 -37.05 20.79 44.13
N GLU A 189 -36.99 20.15 42.96
CA GLU A 189 -38.14 19.45 42.37
C GLU A 189 -37.68 18.58 41.19
N GLU A 190 -38.01 17.30 41.30
CA GLU A 190 -37.79 16.24 40.32
C GLU A 190 -38.68 16.40 39.08
N GLU A 191 -38.19 15.83 37.98
CA GLU A 191 -38.96 15.14 36.94
C GLU A 191 -40.22 15.81 36.38
N THR A 192 -40.09 16.38 35.18
CA THR A 192 -41.12 16.21 34.13
C THR A 192 -40.47 16.25 32.75
N ARG A 193 -40.14 15.06 32.22
CA ARG A 193 -40.00 14.83 30.79
C ARG A 193 -41.36 15.10 30.13
N SER A 194 -41.55 16.25 29.50
CA SER A 194 -42.69 16.45 28.60
C SER A 194 -42.28 16.16 27.15
N VAL A 195 -42.96 15.16 26.60
CA VAL A 195 -42.93 14.72 25.22
C VAL A 195 -43.65 15.78 24.39
N SER A 196 -42.91 16.67 23.74
CA SER A 196 -43.44 17.49 22.64
C SER A 196 -42.32 17.81 21.64
N GLY A 197 -41.77 16.75 21.05
CA GLY A 197 -40.73 16.81 20.03
C GLY A 197 -41.27 16.69 18.61
N PHE A 198 -42.28 17.47 18.21
CA PHE A 198 -42.80 17.34 16.84
C PHE A 198 -42.84 18.61 15.99
N LEU A 199 -42.96 19.84 16.49
CA LEU A 199 -43.09 21.00 15.57
C LEU A 199 -42.54 22.32 16.12
N HIS A 200 -41.24 22.41 16.41
CA HIS A 200 -40.54 23.71 16.46
C HIS A 200 -39.30 23.67 15.57
N PHE A 201 -39.41 24.30 14.40
CA PHE A 201 -38.30 24.68 13.55
C PHE A 201 -37.61 25.88 14.20
N ASP A 202 -36.87 25.61 15.27
CA ASP A 202 -36.06 26.62 15.93
C ASP A 202 -34.83 26.89 15.07
N THR A 203 -34.85 28.03 14.36
CA THR A 203 -33.68 28.75 13.86
C THR A 203 -32.81 29.21 15.05
N VAL A 204 -32.28 28.27 15.83
CA VAL A 204 -31.12 28.51 16.68
C VAL A 204 -29.93 28.49 15.73
N SER A 205 -29.35 29.67 15.51
CA SER A 205 -28.04 29.82 14.86
C SER A 205 -27.07 28.81 15.47
N LYS A 206 -26.82 27.68 14.78
CA LYS A 206 -25.85 26.68 15.23
C LYS A 206 -24.51 27.39 15.42
N VAL A 207 -24.01 27.42 16.66
CA VAL A 207 -22.70 28.01 16.93
C VAL A 207 -21.69 27.14 16.19
N ARG A 208 -20.97 27.74 15.25
CA ARG A 208 -19.97 27.03 14.45
C ARG A 208 -18.88 26.48 15.37
N ARG A 209 -18.57 25.19 15.24
CA ARG A 209 -17.51 24.50 16.01
C ARG A 209 -16.25 25.35 16.11
N LYS A 210 -15.62 25.33 17.28
CA LYS A 210 -14.47 26.19 17.57
C LYS A 210 -13.34 26.01 16.55
N LEU A 211 -12.98 24.77 16.19
CA LEU A 211 -11.95 24.49 15.19
C LEU A 211 -12.27 25.09 13.81
N LEU A 212 -13.54 25.08 13.40
CA LEU A 212 -14.00 25.68 12.15
C LEU A 212 -13.99 27.21 12.24
N SER A 213 -14.41 27.79 13.37
CA SER A 213 -14.33 29.24 13.59
C SER A 213 -12.89 29.78 13.58
N VAL A 214 -11.93 28.99 14.07
CA VAL A 214 -10.50 29.33 13.99
C VAL A 214 -10.01 29.24 12.55
N LEU A 215 -10.43 28.21 11.80
CA LEU A 215 -10.13 28.11 10.38
C LEU A 215 -10.69 29.31 9.62
N ASP A 216 -11.92 29.76 9.90
CA ASP A 216 -12.54 30.93 9.28
C ASP A 216 -11.70 32.19 9.46
N ALA A 217 -11.16 32.40 10.67
CA ALA A 217 -10.32 33.54 11.01
C ALA A 217 -8.97 33.56 10.27
N ILE A 218 -8.51 32.42 9.73
CA ILE A 218 -7.33 32.35 8.88
C ILE A 218 -7.74 32.68 7.44
N ASP A 219 -7.40 33.87 6.99
CA ASP A 219 -7.58 34.32 5.62
C ASP A 219 -6.49 33.73 4.70
N PHE A 220 -6.92 33.10 3.60
CA PHE A 220 -6.03 32.45 2.63
C PHE A 220 -5.63 33.39 1.50
N SER A 221 -6.33 34.52 1.32
CA SER A 221 -5.97 35.51 0.32
C SER A 221 -4.70 36.26 0.69
N GLN A 222 -3.95 36.78 -0.27
CA GLN A 222 -2.83 37.67 0.04
C GLN A 222 -2.60 38.67 -1.09
N ASP A 223 -2.97 39.93 -0.84
CA ASP A 223 -2.68 41.01 -1.78
C ASP A 223 -1.17 41.22 -1.89
N MET A 224 -0.69 41.26 -3.13
CA MET A 224 0.70 41.55 -3.47
C MET A 224 0.84 43.03 -3.84
N PRO A 225 1.89 43.74 -3.40
CA PRO A 225 2.10 45.13 -3.79
C PRO A 225 2.26 45.25 -5.31
N GLU A 226 1.73 46.31 -5.89
CA GLU A 226 1.89 46.59 -7.31
C GLU A 226 3.37 46.76 -7.70
N LEU A 227 3.66 46.47 -8.96
CA LEU A 227 5.00 46.62 -9.52
C LEU A 227 5.31 48.11 -9.67
N LEU A 228 6.31 48.60 -8.94
CA LEU A 228 6.79 49.98 -9.06
C LEU A 228 7.25 50.27 -10.50
N GLN A 229 6.69 51.34 -11.07
CA GLN A 229 7.22 51.97 -12.27
C GLN A 229 8.34 52.91 -11.81
N LEU A 230 9.56 52.63 -12.28
CA LEU A 230 10.74 53.42 -11.95
C LEU A 230 11.15 54.22 -13.19
N ASP A 231 11.33 55.52 -13.01
CA ASP A 231 11.68 56.49 -14.05
C ASP A 231 13.20 56.77 -14.09
N PHE A 232 13.91 56.64 -12.95
CA PHE A 232 15.35 56.94 -12.89
C PHE A 232 16.23 55.75 -12.49
N PHE A 233 15.76 54.83 -11.65
CA PHE A 233 16.52 53.63 -11.29
C PHE A 233 16.22 52.42 -12.19
N GLU A 234 17.26 51.64 -12.53
CA GLU A 234 17.07 50.36 -13.22
C GLU A 234 16.54 49.28 -12.27
N ARG A 235 15.43 48.66 -12.64
CA ARG A 235 14.70 47.69 -11.82
C ARG A 235 15.53 46.47 -11.40
N THR A 236 16.32 45.93 -12.31
CA THR A 236 17.17 44.73 -12.10
C THR A 236 18.22 45.00 -11.02
N GLN A 237 18.86 46.16 -11.07
CA GLN A 237 19.86 46.59 -10.10
C GLN A 237 19.24 46.84 -8.72
N ILE A 238 18.05 47.47 -8.67
CA ILE A 238 17.33 47.69 -7.41
C ILE A 238 16.92 46.38 -6.75
N GLU A 239 16.41 45.39 -7.48
CA GLU A 239 16.09 44.08 -6.91
C GLU A 239 17.35 43.37 -6.37
N GLN A 240 18.51 43.52 -7.03
CA GLN A 240 19.80 43.01 -6.52
C GLN A 240 20.22 43.72 -5.23
N VAL A 241 20.10 45.04 -5.17
CA VAL A 241 20.42 45.83 -3.97
C VAL A 241 19.46 45.48 -2.82
N ILE A 242 18.18 45.28 -3.10
CA ILE A 242 17.18 44.81 -2.13
C ILE A 242 17.59 43.43 -1.60
N SER A 243 17.94 42.49 -2.48
CA SER A 243 18.39 41.14 -2.09
C SER A 243 19.64 41.19 -1.20
N ASN A 244 20.62 42.05 -1.53
CA ASN A 244 21.82 42.26 -0.71
C ASN A 244 21.51 42.87 0.67
N CYS A 245 20.36 43.52 0.83
CA CYS A 245 19.89 44.07 2.09
C CYS A 245 18.97 43.12 2.88
N GLU A 246 18.71 41.90 2.39
CA GLU A 246 17.90 40.91 3.09
C GLU A 246 18.68 40.26 4.24
N HIS A 247 17.99 40.08 5.38
CA HIS A 247 18.51 39.33 6.52
C HIS A 247 17.37 38.56 7.19
N VAL A 248 17.74 37.55 7.97
CA VAL A 248 16.80 36.83 8.84
C VAL A 248 16.63 37.64 10.12
N ASN A 249 15.39 38.06 10.42
CA ASN A 249 15.08 38.83 11.63
C ASN A 249 15.10 37.93 12.89
N GLU A 250 15.00 38.52 14.08
CA GLU A 250 14.95 37.79 15.38
C GLU A 250 13.84 36.73 15.48
N GLN A 251 12.81 36.82 14.62
CA GLN A 251 11.70 35.86 14.52
C GLN A 251 11.92 34.79 13.43
N GLY A 252 13.10 34.72 12.81
CA GLY A 252 13.41 33.75 11.75
C GLY A 252 12.89 34.14 10.35
N HIS A 253 12.40 35.36 10.15
CA HIS A 253 11.81 35.82 8.88
C HIS A 253 12.84 36.53 7.98
N THR A 254 12.90 36.18 6.69
CA THR A 254 13.69 36.91 5.69
C THR A 254 13.04 38.25 5.34
N VAL A 255 13.61 39.34 5.84
CA VAL A 255 13.12 40.71 5.64
C VAL A 255 14.25 41.60 5.15
N CYS A 256 13.91 42.56 4.28
CA CYS A 256 14.88 43.56 3.83
C CYS A 256 15.10 44.60 4.93
N ASN A 257 16.37 44.88 5.26
CA ASN A 257 16.73 45.92 6.21
C ASN A 257 16.54 47.30 5.56
N VAL A 258 15.38 47.90 5.82
CA VAL A 258 14.98 49.22 5.27
C VAL A 258 16.00 50.31 5.62
N LYS A 259 16.61 50.26 6.81
CA LYS A 259 17.61 51.25 7.23
C LYS A 259 18.91 51.12 6.44
N LEU A 260 19.35 49.89 6.18
CA LEU A 260 20.52 49.62 5.35
C LEU A 260 20.26 50.02 3.90
N LEU A 261 19.10 49.63 3.35
CA LEU A 261 18.70 49.97 2.00
C LEU A 261 18.66 51.49 1.77
N HIS A 262 18.03 52.25 2.69
CA HIS A 262 18.03 53.71 2.62
C HIS A 262 19.46 54.28 2.63
N ARG A 263 20.37 53.74 3.44
CA ARG A 263 21.77 54.19 3.47
C ARG A 263 22.48 53.93 2.13
N VAL A 264 22.27 52.75 1.54
CA VAL A 264 22.87 52.39 0.24
C VAL A 264 22.32 53.29 -0.87
N LEU A 265 21.00 53.43 -0.98
CA LEU A 265 20.37 54.26 -2.01
C LEU A 265 20.75 55.74 -1.89
N VAL A 266 20.79 56.28 -0.67
CA VAL A 266 21.21 57.67 -0.44
C VAL A 266 22.70 57.87 -0.73
N ALA A 267 23.54 56.88 -0.47
CA ALA A 267 24.97 56.94 -0.83
C ALA A 267 25.16 57.00 -2.35
N GLU A 268 24.40 56.21 -3.12
CA GLU A 268 24.43 56.24 -4.59
C GLU A 268 23.95 57.59 -5.15
N VAL A 269 22.84 58.13 -4.63
CA VAL A 269 22.34 59.47 -5.04
C VAL A 269 23.35 60.58 -4.70
N ASN A 270 24.12 60.42 -3.61
CA ASN A 270 25.16 61.37 -3.22
C ASN A 270 26.44 61.26 -4.07
N ALA A 271 26.70 60.10 -4.69
CA ALA A 271 27.87 59.87 -5.52
C ALA A 271 27.74 60.50 -6.93
N LEU A 272 26.52 60.83 -7.37
CA LEU A 272 26.26 61.50 -8.65
C LEU A 272 26.80 62.94 -8.63
N GLN A 273 27.79 63.23 -9.49
CA GLN A 273 28.40 64.57 -9.64
C GLN A 273 28.02 65.21 -10.99
N GLY A 274 27.56 66.48 -10.96
CA GLY A 274 27.27 67.29 -12.17
C GLY A 274 26.11 68.29 -12.00
N MET A 275 26.12 69.40 -12.75
CA MET A 275 25.07 70.46 -12.68
C MET A 275 23.66 69.93 -13.03
N ALA A 276 23.55 68.93 -13.91
CA ALA A 276 22.28 68.25 -14.23
C ALA A 276 21.77 67.34 -13.10
N ALA A 277 22.67 66.76 -12.31
CA ALA A 277 22.33 65.88 -11.18
C ALA A 277 21.75 66.65 -9.98
N ILE A 278 22.13 67.92 -9.80
CA ILE A 278 21.63 68.78 -8.71
C ILE A 278 20.14 69.10 -8.89
N GLY A 279 19.68 69.30 -10.13
CA GLY A 279 18.27 69.60 -10.43
C GLY A 279 17.34 68.39 -10.33
N GLN A 280 17.84 67.18 -10.60
CA GLN A 280 17.08 65.92 -10.56
C GLN A 280 17.10 65.23 -9.18
N ARG A 281 17.97 65.69 -8.27
CA ARG A 281 18.10 65.18 -6.90
C ARG A 281 16.80 65.06 -6.11
N PRO A 282 15.85 66.02 -6.11
CA PRO A 282 14.59 65.86 -5.39
C PRO A 282 13.72 64.72 -5.96
N LEU A 283 13.73 64.53 -7.29
CA LEU A 283 12.97 63.47 -7.97
C LEU A 283 13.56 62.08 -7.68
N LEU A 284 14.90 61.97 -7.66
CA LEU A 284 15.59 60.74 -7.24
C LEU A 284 15.28 60.37 -5.79
N MET A 285 15.22 61.36 -4.89
CA MET A 285 14.88 61.12 -3.48
C MET A 285 13.42 60.74 -3.29
N GLU A 286 12.51 61.25 -4.14
CA GLU A 286 11.11 60.83 -4.17
C GLU A 286 10.99 59.36 -4.63
N GLU A 287 11.72 58.97 -5.67
CA GLU A 287 11.77 57.57 -6.13
C GLU A 287 12.40 56.63 -5.09
N VAL A 288 13.45 57.05 -4.38
CA VAL A 288 14.00 56.31 -3.22
C VAL A 288 12.94 56.09 -2.14
N ASN A 289 12.12 57.10 -1.82
CA ASN A 289 11.05 56.95 -0.86
C ASN A 289 9.98 55.95 -1.33
N SER A 290 9.63 55.96 -2.62
CA SER A 290 8.73 54.98 -3.23
C SER A 290 9.29 53.56 -3.13
N ILE A 291 10.57 53.35 -3.45
CA ILE A 291 11.25 52.05 -3.30
C ILE A 291 11.20 51.57 -1.85
N LEU A 292 11.50 52.46 -0.89
CA LEU A 292 11.47 52.12 0.53
C LEU A 292 10.07 51.76 1.02
N GLN A 293 9.05 52.47 0.55
CA GLN A 293 7.65 52.18 0.86
C GLN A 293 7.25 50.80 0.33
N GLN A 294 7.58 50.48 -0.93
CA GLN A 294 7.31 49.15 -1.49
C GLN A 294 8.04 48.04 -0.72
N VAL A 295 9.27 48.27 -0.28
CA VAL A 295 10.01 47.29 0.54
C VAL A 295 9.39 47.09 1.92
N VAL A 296 8.85 48.15 2.54
CA VAL A 296 8.08 48.05 3.79
C VAL A 296 6.82 47.21 3.58
N ASP A 297 6.09 47.45 2.49
CA ASP A 297 4.89 46.70 2.15
C ASP A 297 5.20 45.24 1.80
N ARG A 298 6.27 44.97 1.06
CA ARG A 298 6.78 43.61 0.78
C ARG A 298 7.17 42.87 2.06
N ASN A 299 7.84 43.56 3.00
CA ASN A 299 8.15 43.00 4.32
C ASN A 299 6.87 42.69 5.13
N ARG A 300 5.85 43.56 5.05
CA ARG A 300 4.56 43.33 5.70
C ARG A 300 3.85 42.10 5.12
N VAL A 301 3.83 41.96 3.80
CA VAL A 301 3.26 40.78 3.11
C VAL A 301 3.99 39.50 3.50
N ARG A 302 5.33 39.49 3.49
CA ARG A 302 6.12 38.32 3.92
C ARG A 302 5.83 37.92 5.36
N ARG A 303 5.71 38.89 6.28
CA ARG A 303 5.35 38.64 7.68
C ARG A 303 3.91 38.13 7.83
N SER A 304 2.97 38.73 7.09
CA SER A 304 1.57 38.30 7.05
C SER A 304 1.46 36.84 6.60
N LEU A 305 2.10 36.51 5.49
CA LEU A 305 2.06 35.17 4.93
C LEU A 305 2.77 34.14 5.83
N SER A 306 3.87 34.51 6.48
CA SER A 306 4.51 33.68 7.51
C SER A 306 3.59 33.41 8.71
N ALA A 307 2.88 34.44 9.20
CA ALA A 307 1.94 34.29 10.30
C ALA A 307 0.72 33.44 9.90
N LYS A 308 0.17 33.62 8.69
CA LYS A 308 -0.89 32.77 8.11
C LYS A 308 -0.42 31.31 8.00
N ARG A 309 0.78 31.08 7.48
CA ARG A 309 1.41 29.76 7.41
C ARG A 309 1.56 29.12 8.79
N HIS A 310 2.07 29.88 9.77
CA HIS A 310 2.25 29.41 11.14
C HIS A 310 0.91 29.04 11.78
N ALA A 311 -0.11 29.88 11.64
CA ALA A 311 -1.45 29.64 12.17
C ALA A 311 -2.08 28.39 11.56
N LEU A 312 -2.00 28.24 10.23
CA LEU A 312 -2.55 27.08 9.54
C LEU A 312 -1.79 25.79 9.89
N GLN A 313 -0.47 25.84 10.05
CA GLN A 313 0.32 24.70 10.50
C GLN A 313 -0.04 24.31 11.94
N SER A 314 -0.19 25.29 12.83
CA SER A 314 -0.60 25.05 14.22
C SER A 314 -2.01 24.46 14.31
N TRP A 315 -2.94 24.97 13.52
CA TRP A 315 -4.29 24.43 13.39
C TRP A 315 -4.26 22.99 12.88
N ARG A 316 -3.48 22.72 11.83
CA ARG A 316 -3.30 21.37 11.28
C ARG A 316 -2.76 20.42 12.34
N SER A 317 -1.68 20.78 13.05
CA SER A 317 -1.10 19.94 14.10
C SER A 317 -2.07 19.64 15.24
N LEU A 318 -2.95 20.60 15.59
CA LEU A 318 -4.01 20.40 16.58
C LEU A 318 -5.05 19.38 16.08
N VAL A 319 -5.53 19.52 14.84
CA VAL A 319 -6.48 18.58 14.20
C VAL A 319 -5.88 17.19 14.07
N GLU A 320 -4.63 17.07 13.60
CA GLU A 320 -3.93 15.80 13.47
C GLU A 320 -3.76 15.12 14.83
N THR A 321 -3.43 15.87 15.88
CA THR A 321 -3.32 15.32 17.24
C THR A 321 -4.67 14.87 17.77
N LEU A 322 -5.73 15.64 17.53
CA LEU A 322 -7.10 15.28 17.94
C LEU A 322 -7.57 13.99 17.26
N LEU A 323 -7.25 13.77 15.98
CA LEU A 323 -7.67 12.58 15.24
C LEU A 323 -6.79 11.35 15.51
N THR A 324 -5.50 11.53 15.77
CA THR A 324 -4.53 10.41 15.92
C THR A 324 -4.24 10.01 17.36
N ALA A 325 -4.27 10.96 18.31
CA ALA A 325 -3.85 10.72 19.69
C ALA A 325 -5.01 10.47 20.65
N CYS A 326 -6.18 11.09 20.40
CA CYS A 326 -7.32 10.96 21.29
C CYS A 326 -7.98 9.57 21.14
N PRO A 327 -8.41 8.93 22.25
CA PRO A 327 -9.15 7.66 22.18
C PRO A 327 -10.39 7.75 21.29
N ALA A 328 -10.63 6.72 20.48
CA ALA A 328 -11.75 6.68 19.54
C ALA A 328 -13.12 6.79 20.25
N ASP A 329 -13.22 6.31 21.50
CA ASP A 329 -14.46 6.34 22.29
C ASP A 329 -14.90 7.75 22.74
N LEU A 330 -14.06 8.78 22.54
CA LEU A 330 -14.39 10.16 22.97
C LEU A 330 -15.28 10.91 21.98
N ILE A 331 -15.24 10.52 20.70
CA ILE A 331 -16.02 11.15 19.63
C ILE A 331 -16.83 10.05 18.95
N PRO A 332 -18.17 10.10 18.97
CA PRO A 332 -18.99 9.15 18.22
C PRO A 332 -18.56 9.05 16.75
N ALA A 333 -18.66 7.87 16.16
CA ALA A 333 -18.17 7.62 14.80
C ALA A 333 -18.87 8.54 13.77
N ASP A 334 -20.18 8.75 13.94
CA ASP A 334 -20.97 9.64 13.09
C ASP A 334 -20.52 11.09 13.18
N ASP A 335 -20.40 11.62 14.40
CA ASP A 335 -19.94 12.99 14.63
C ASP A 335 -18.52 13.20 14.11
N ARG A 336 -17.64 12.22 14.29
CA ARG A 336 -16.28 12.24 13.75
C ARG A 336 -16.28 12.36 12.23
N GLN A 337 -17.12 11.60 11.55
CA GLN A 337 -17.25 11.64 10.09
C GLN A 337 -17.80 12.99 9.61
N LEU A 338 -18.82 13.53 10.28
CA LEU A 338 -19.39 14.85 9.99
C LEU A 338 -18.36 15.97 10.18
N ILE A 339 -17.60 15.94 11.27
CA ILE A 339 -16.54 16.92 11.55
C ILE A 339 -15.47 16.88 10.47
N ILE A 340 -14.97 15.69 10.12
CA ILE A 340 -13.94 15.54 9.08
C ILE A 340 -14.45 16.03 7.73
N ARG A 341 -15.71 15.71 7.37
CA ARG A 341 -16.37 16.19 6.16
C ARG A 341 -16.41 17.72 6.11
N ASP A 342 -16.89 18.36 7.17
CA ASP A 342 -17.03 19.82 7.24
C ASP A 342 -15.66 20.50 7.12
N LEU A 343 -14.64 19.99 7.84
CA LEU A 343 -13.26 20.47 7.74
C LEU A 343 -12.69 20.34 6.33
N LEU A 344 -12.95 19.21 5.65
CA LEU A 344 -12.50 18.99 4.29
C LEU A 344 -13.16 20.00 3.33
N LEU A 345 -14.48 20.16 3.38
CA LEU A 345 -15.19 21.05 2.46
C LEU A 345 -14.72 22.50 2.62
N ASP A 346 -14.61 22.99 3.85
CA ASP A 346 -14.19 24.37 4.13
C ASP A 346 -12.73 24.64 3.73
N LEU A 347 -11.82 23.67 3.93
CA LEU A 347 -10.44 23.78 3.46
C LEU A 347 -10.37 23.86 1.92
N HIS A 348 -11.17 23.02 1.24
CA HIS A 348 -11.22 23.04 -0.21
C HIS A 348 -11.81 24.36 -0.75
N ASP A 349 -12.90 24.86 -0.16
CA ASP A 349 -13.48 26.15 -0.55
C ASP A 349 -12.47 27.30 -0.42
N LYS A 350 -11.68 27.32 0.67
CA LYS A 350 -10.68 28.36 0.88
C LYS A 350 -9.48 28.26 -0.06
N VAL A 351 -9.01 27.05 -0.38
CA VAL A 351 -7.80 26.87 -1.22
C VAL A 351 -8.10 26.98 -2.72
N LEU A 352 -9.34 26.69 -3.13
CA LEU A 352 -9.79 26.80 -4.52
C LEU A 352 -10.24 28.21 -4.91
N SER A 353 -10.24 29.16 -3.96
CA SER A 353 -10.47 30.58 -4.25
C SER A 353 -9.37 31.14 -5.17
N GLU A 354 -9.73 32.00 -6.12
CA GLU A 354 -8.78 32.60 -7.08
C GLU A 354 -7.69 33.44 -6.37
N ASP A 355 -8.03 34.05 -5.24
CA ASP A 355 -7.12 34.90 -4.46
C ASP A 355 -6.20 34.10 -3.52
N ALA A 356 -6.34 32.78 -3.43
CA ALA A 356 -5.64 31.97 -2.44
C ALA A 356 -4.11 31.96 -2.65
N ALA A 357 -3.37 32.24 -1.59
CA ALA A 357 -1.92 32.27 -1.63
C ALA A 357 -1.32 30.87 -1.86
N GLY A 358 -0.63 30.69 -2.99
CA GLY A 358 0.00 29.42 -3.38
C GLY A 358 0.99 28.84 -2.37
N GLU A 359 1.56 29.68 -1.49
CA GLU A 359 2.47 29.26 -0.42
C GLU A 359 1.78 28.52 0.74
N LEU A 360 0.45 28.63 0.87
CA LEU A 360 -0.34 27.93 1.89
C LEU A 360 -0.80 26.54 1.43
N MET A 361 -0.91 26.34 0.10
CA MET A 361 -1.40 25.08 -0.50
C MET A 361 -0.69 23.82 0.01
N PRO A 362 0.65 23.77 0.25
CA PRO A 362 1.30 22.56 0.76
C PRO A 362 0.80 22.12 2.14
N ILE A 363 0.47 23.08 3.02
CA ILE A 363 -0.05 22.77 4.37
C ILE A 363 -1.48 22.25 4.25
N VAL A 364 -2.29 22.88 3.41
CA VAL A 364 -3.68 22.46 3.12
C VAL A 364 -3.69 21.05 2.54
N ALA A 365 -2.86 20.77 1.53
CA ALA A 365 -2.78 19.45 0.90
C ALA A 365 -2.42 18.35 1.93
N GLY A 366 -1.49 18.63 2.85
CA GLY A 366 -1.17 17.71 3.94
C GLY A 366 -2.30 17.55 4.96
N ALA A 367 -3.06 18.62 5.27
CA ALA A 367 -4.25 18.52 6.13
C ALA A 367 -5.35 17.68 5.46
N VAL A 368 -5.62 17.93 4.17
CA VAL A 368 -6.58 17.15 3.35
C VAL A 368 -6.18 15.68 3.34
N PHE A 369 -4.89 15.36 3.13
CA PHE A 369 -4.39 13.98 3.20
C PHE A 369 -4.71 13.29 4.52
N THR A 370 -4.36 13.91 5.65
CA THR A 370 -4.60 13.31 6.97
C THR A 370 -6.11 13.18 7.26
N LEU A 371 -6.90 14.19 6.90
CA LEU A 371 -8.35 14.17 7.06
C LEU A 371 -9.01 13.08 6.21
N THR A 372 -8.67 12.95 4.93
CA THR A 372 -9.23 11.91 4.05
C THR A 372 -8.80 10.51 4.48
N ALA A 373 -7.56 10.34 4.97
CA ALA A 373 -7.10 9.07 5.55
C ALA A 373 -7.96 8.66 6.76
N HIS A 374 -8.24 9.60 7.67
CA HIS A 374 -9.10 9.34 8.83
C HIS A 374 -10.58 9.15 8.46
N LEU A 375 -11.08 9.86 7.44
CA LEU A 375 -12.41 9.63 6.91
C LEU A 375 -12.55 8.18 6.42
N SER A 376 -11.59 7.74 5.60
CA SER A 376 -11.55 6.39 5.05
C SER A 376 -11.50 5.33 6.15
N GLN A 377 -10.62 5.49 7.14
CA GLN A 377 -10.55 4.59 8.29
C GLN A 377 -11.84 4.56 9.12
N SER A 378 -12.48 5.71 9.33
CA SER A 378 -13.72 5.80 10.12
C SER A 378 -14.86 5.05 9.44
N VAL A 379 -15.04 5.24 8.13
CA VAL A 379 -16.08 4.56 7.35
C VAL A 379 -15.82 3.06 7.29
N LEU A 380 -14.57 2.65 7.02
CA LEU A 380 -14.21 1.23 6.95
C LEU A 380 -14.36 0.51 8.31
N SER A 381 -14.12 1.20 9.43
CA SER A 381 -14.28 0.63 10.77
C SER A 381 -15.76 0.42 11.14
N GLU A 382 -16.64 1.37 10.82
CA GLU A 382 -18.07 1.27 11.10
C GLU A 382 -18.74 0.20 10.22
N GLN A 383 -18.38 0.18 8.94
CA GLN A 383 -18.81 -0.84 7.98
C GLN A 383 -18.47 -2.27 8.44
N GLN A 384 -17.39 -2.43 9.19
CA GLN A 384 -16.92 -3.72 9.67
C GLN A 384 -17.59 -4.19 10.97
N GLN A 385 -18.25 -3.28 11.71
CA GLN A 385 -18.99 -3.55 12.95
C GLN A 385 -20.47 -3.89 12.72
N GLY A 386 -21.06 -3.51 11.57
CA GLY A 386 -22.44 -3.86 11.22
C GLY A 386 -22.62 -5.35 10.89
N VAL A 387 -23.16 -6.12 11.85
CA VAL A 387 -23.63 -7.50 11.64
C VAL A 387 -25.14 -7.44 11.32
N GLY A 388 -25.50 -7.26 10.05
CA GLY A 388 -26.91 -7.26 9.63
C GLY A 388 -27.12 -6.88 8.17
N LEU A 389 -28.27 -7.26 7.59
CA LEU A 389 -28.69 -6.98 6.20
C LEU A 389 -28.78 -5.48 5.83
N GLU A 390 -28.43 -4.57 6.74
CA GLU A 390 -28.39 -3.12 6.52
C GLU A 390 -26.94 -2.61 6.37
N ALA A 391 -26.15 -3.24 5.51
CA ALA A 391 -24.83 -2.72 5.09
C ALA A 391 -24.90 -1.33 4.41
N SER A 392 -26.10 -0.76 4.26
CA SER A 392 -26.38 0.60 3.81
C SER A 392 -26.18 1.68 4.89
N SER A 393 -26.02 1.35 6.17
CA SER A 393 -25.93 2.37 7.24
C SER A 393 -24.63 3.19 7.22
N GLY A 394 -23.49 2.58 6.84
CA GLY A 394 -22.19 3.28 6.84
C GLY A 394 -22.09 4.42 5.81
N PHE A 395 -22.94 4.42 4.77
CA PHE A 395 -23.07 5.53 3.83
C PHE A 395 -24.14 6.55 4.23
N ALA A 396 -25.01 6.22 5.18
CA ALA A 396 -26.10 7.10 5.60
C ALA A 396 -25.58 8.29 6.42
N SER A 397 -24.51 8.09 7.20
CA SER A 397 -23.89 9.11 8.06
C SER A 397 -23.21 10.24 7.26
N ILE A 398 -22.41 9.88 6.25
CA ILE A 398 -21.85 10.82 5.27
C ILE A 398 -22.66 10.70 3.98
N ALA A 399 -23.77 11.44 3.89
CA ALA A 399 -24.60 11.48 2.69
C ALA A 399 -23.76 11.48 1.38
N ASN A 400 -24.06 10.58 0.43
CA ASN A 400 -23.29 10.39 -0.81
C ASN A 400 -23.01 11.70 -1.55
N SER A 401 -23.92 12.68 -1.49
CA SER A 401 -23.74 14.01 -2.09
C SER A 401 -22.51 14.76 -1.56
N ALA A 402 -22.21 14.65 -0.27
CA ALA A 402 -21.05 15.28 0.33
C ALA A 402 -19.74 14.58 -0.05
N LEU A 403 -19.73 13.25 -0.14
CA LEU A 403 -18.58 12.50 -0.65
C LEU A 403 -18.27 12.89 -2.10
N HIS A 404 -19.29 12.99 -2.94
CA HIS A 404 -19.14 13.45 -4.32
C HIS A 404 -18.60 14.87 -4.41
N LEU A 405 -19.04 15.78 -3.53
CA LEU A 405 -18.53 17.15 -3.48
C LEU A 405 -17.06 17.19 -3.05
N ILE A 406 -16.67 16.38 -2.06
CA ILE A 406 -15.28 16.22 -1.64
C ILE A 406 -14.43 15.71 -2.81
N LEU A 407 -14.90 14.71 -3.56
CA LEU A 407 -14.19 14.19 -4.72
C LEU A 407 -13.99 15.29 -5.79
N ARG A 408 -15.05 16.01 -6.16
CA ARG A 408 -14.96 17.11 -7.14
C ARG A 408 -13.92 18.15 -6.73
N LYS A 409 -14.03 18.65 -5.50
CA LYS A 409 -13.10 19.63 -4.95
C LYS A 409 -11.66 19.13 -4.84
N LEU A 410 -11.47 17.85 -4.56
CA LEU A 410 -10.14 17.23 -4.56
C LEU A 410 -9.55 17.17 -5.97
N LEU A 411 -10.35 16.84 -6.98
CA LEU A 411 -9.94 16.83 -8.39
C LEU A 411 -9.64 18.25 -8.90
N ASP A 412 -10.47 19.24 -8.53
CA ASP A 412 -10.21 20.65 -8.81
C ASP A 412 -8.87 21.09 -8.20
N PHE A 413 -8.57 20.64 -6.97
CA PHE A 413 -7.33 20.97 -6.28
C PHE A 413 -6.10 20.32 -6.96
N ILE A 414 -6.25 19.12 -7.52
CA ILE A 414 -5.19 18.52 -8.34
C ILE A 414 -4.94 19.37 -9.59
N LEU A 415 -6.00 19.81 -10.27
CA LEU A 415 -5.90 20.56 -11.53
C LEU A 415 -5.37 21.99 -11.34
N CYS A 416 -5.63 22.64 -10.21
CA CYS A 416 -5.12 23.99 -9.95
C CYS A 416 -3.63 24.02 -9.58
N THR A 417 -2.97 22.86 -9.42
CA THR A 417 -1.54 22.79 -9.07
C THR A 417 -0.65 22.76 -10.31
N GLY A 418 0.12 23.83 -10.53
CA GLY A 418 1.08 23.92 -11.65
C GLY A 418 2.27 22.96 -11.56
N GLY A 419 3.16 22.99 -12.56
CA GLY A 419 4.32 22.09 -12.65
C GLY A 419 5.28 22.13 -11.46
N GLY A 420 5.39 23.25 -10.74
CA GLY A 420 6.27 23.42 -9.57
C GLY A 420 5.83 22.69 -8.29
N TYR A 421 4.59 22.16 -8.26
CA TYR A 421 3.97 21.60 -7.06
C TYR A 421 3.92 20.06 -7.05
N GLN A 422 4.85 19.37 -7.71
CA GLN A 422 4.84 17.89 -7.78
C GLN A 422 4.82 17.20 -6.41
N ARG A 423 5.60 17.70 -5.43
CA ARG A 423 5.62 17.16 -4.06
C ARG A 423 4.30 17.38 -3.31
N LEU A 424 3.59 18.45 -3.65
CA LEU A 424 2.26 18.73 -3.10
C LEU A 424 1.25 17.73 -3.66
N ARG A 425 1.27 17.47 -4.98
CA ARG A 425 0.40 16.49 -5.63
C ARG A 425 0.54 15.08 -5.06
N ALA A 426 1.68 14.72 -4.48
CA ALA A 426 1.82 13.47 -3.73
C ALA A 426 0.78 13.35 -2.60
N HIS A 427 0.54 14.41 -1.82
CA HIS A 427 -0.50 14.41 -0.79
C HIS A 427 -1.89 14.26 -1.42
N LEU A 428 -2.18 14.97 -2.52
CA LEU A 428 -3.49 14.92 -3.17
C LEU A 428 -3.80 13.56 -3.82
N TYR A 429 -2.82 12.93 -4.47
CA TYR A 429 -2.96 11.57 -4.99
C TYR A 429 -3.15 10.56 -3.85
N GLY A 430 -2.44 10.75 -2.73
CA GLY A 430 -2.67 9.97 -1.51
C GLY A 430 -4.10 10.14 -0.97
N SER A 431 -4.62 11.38 -0.91
CA SER A 431 -6.00 11.66 -0.51
C SER A 431 -7.00 10.99 -1.45
N LEU A 432 -6.75 11.05 -2.77
CA LEU A 432 -7.62 10.45 -3.77
C LEU A 432 -7.65 8.92 -3.63
N LEU A 433 -6.51 8.30 -3.36
CA LEU A 433 -6.44 6.87 -3.08
C LEU A 433 -7.23 6.49 -1.82
N TYR A 434 -7.07 7.24 -0.72
CA TYR A 434 -7.86 7.00 0.50
C TYR A 434 -9.35 7.19 0.28
N TYR A 435 -9.74 8.20 -0.51
CA TYR A 435 -11.14 8.41 -0.89
C TYR A 435 -11.67 7.23 -1.72
N LEU A 436 -10.94 6.79 -2.75
CA LEU A 436 -11.34 5.68 -3.61
C LEU A 436 -11.33 4.32 -2.90
N GLN A 437 -10.68 4.21 -1.73
CA GLN A 437 -10.77 3.07 -0.83
C GLN A 437 -12.12 3.00 -0.09
N ILE A 438 -12.82 4.12 0.13
CA ILE A 438 -14.15 4.14 0.77
C ILE A 438 -15.16 3.35 -0.05
N ALA A 439 -15.08 3.45 -1.38
CA ALA A 439 -15.94 2.72 -2.30
C ALA A 439 -15.45 1.27 -2.57
N GLN A 440 -14.42 0.77 -1.88
CA GLN A 440 -13.96 -0.62 -2.05
C GLN A 440 -14.86 -1.59 -1.30
N LYS A 441 -15.37 -2.58 -2.04
CA LYS A 441 -16.07 -3.71 -1.44
C LYS A 441 -15.09 -4.54 -0.59
N PRO A 442 -15.42 -4.89 0.67
CA PRO A 442 -14.59 -5.78 1.48
C PRO A 442 -14.41 -7.14 0.81
N GLU A 443 -13.29 -7.81 1.08
CA GLU A 443 -13.11 -9.19 0.62
C GLU A 443 -14.20 -10.10 1.23
N GLU A 444 -15.02 -10.68 0.37
CA GLU A 444 -16.05 -11.64 0.77
C GLU A 444 -15.45 -13.06 0.86
N PRO A 445 -15.95 -13.91 1.79
CA PRO A 445 -15.54 -15.31 1.83
C PRO A 445 -16.02 -16.06 0.57
N ASP A 446 -15.10 -16.72 -0.13
CA ASP A 446 -15.41 -17.67 -1.21
C ASP A 446 -16.02 -18.93 -0.61
N THR A 447 -17.34 -18.89 -0.40
CA THR A 447 -18.09 -20.05 0.05
C THR A 447 -18.47 -20.91 -1.15
N LEU A 448 -18.52 -22.23 -0.94
CA LEU A 448 -19.00 -23.17 -1.96
C LEU A 448 -20.42 -22.81 -2.43
N GLN A 449 -21.24 -22.18 -1.57
CA GLN A 449 -22.60 -21.71 -1.88
C GLN A 449 -22.62 -20.42 -2.71
N THR A 450 -21.64 -19.52 -2.56
CA THR A 450 -21.54 -18.28 -3.36
C THR A 450 -21.32 -18.59 -4.84
N ALA A 451 -20.65 -19.70 -5.15
CA ALA A 451 -20.44 -20.17 -6.51
C ALA A 451 -21.69 -20.81 -7.15
N GLY A 452 -22.67 -21.19 -6.34
CA GLY A 452 -23.98 -21.69 -6.79
C GLY A 452 -24.98 -20.57 -7.12
N LYS A 453 -24.69 -19.30 -6.79
CA LYS A 453 -25.50 -18.17 -7.24
C LYS A 453 -25.38 -18.03 -8.75
N ALA A 454 -26.45 -18.39 -9.46
CA ALA A 454 -26.49 -18.30 -10.91
C ALA A 454 -26.10 -16.88 -11.35
N MET A 455 -25.44 -16.74 -12.51
CA MET A 455 -25.14 -15.43 -13.09
C MET A 455 -26.40 -14.55 -13.16
N TRP A 456 -27.57 -15.16 -13.38
CA TRP A 456 -28.88 -14.55 -13.31
C TRP A 456 -29.21 -13.91 -11.95
N GLU A 457 -29.00 -14.61 -10.83
CA GLU A 457 -29.25 -14.05 -9.48
C GLU A 457 -28.33 -12.87 -9.17
N ARG A 458 -27.10 -12.86 -9.71
CA ARG A 458 -26.17 -11.72 -9.59
C ARG A 458 -26.56 -10.54 -10.48
N LEU A 459 -27.23 -10.77 -11.60
CA LEU A 459 -27.73 -9.73 -12.50
C LEU A 459 -29.06 -9.12 -12.03
N THR A 460 -29.88 -9.88 -11.29
CA THR A 460 -31.17 -9.42 -10.75
C THR A 460 -31.11 -8.92 -9.30
N ALA A 461 -30.00 -9.14 -8.59
CA ALA A 461 -29.83 -8.60 -7.24
C ALA A 461 -29.81 -7.07 -7.26
N PRO A 462 -30.43 -6.40 -6.27
CA PRO A 462 -30.32 -4.95 -6.13
C PRO A 462 -28.85 -4.55 -6.02
N GLU A 463 -28.49 -3.46 -6.69
CA GLU A 463 -27.12 -2.98 -6.72
C GLU A 463 -26.64 -2.62 -5.31
N ASP A 464 -25.46 -3.11 -4.93
CA ASP A 464 -24.82 -2.78 -3.67
C ASP A 464 -24.36 -1.32 -3.62
N GLY A 465 -24.46 -0.70 -2.45
CA GLY A 465 -24.06 0.71 -2.25
C GLY A 465 -22.62 1.00 -2.67
N PHE A 466 -21.71 0.02 -2.56
CA PHE A 466 -20.31 0.14 -2.98
C PHE A 466 -20.19 0.23 -4.50
N SER A 467 -20.79 -0.70 -5.26
CA SER A 467 -20.81 -0.63 -6.73
C SER A 467 -21.46 0.65 -7.23
N LYS A 468 -22.54 1.10 -6.58
CA LYS A 468 -23.22 2.35 -6.93
C LYS A 468 -22.29 3.55 -6.74
N LEU A 469 -21.68 3.69 -5.56
CA LEU A 469 -20.74 4.77 -5.26
C LEU A 469 -19.50 4.72 -6.17
N GLN A 470 -18.98 3.52 -6.46
CA GLN A 470 -17.85 3.34 -7.38
C GLN A 470 -18.18 3.82 -8.80
N ARG A 471 -19.40 3.53 -9.28
CA ARG A 471 -19.87 4.02 -10.58
C ARG A 471 -20.05 5.54 -10.59
N GLU A 472 -20.67 6.10 -9.55
CA GLU A 472 -20.89 7.55 -9.43
C GLU A 472 -19.55 8.31 -9.33
N ASN A 473 -18.58 7.79 -8.57
CA ASN A 473 -17.22 8.32 -8.49
C ASN A 473 -16.52 8.29 -9.85
N LEU A 474 -16.63 7.20 -10.62
CA LEU A 474 -16.05 7.13 -11.96
C LEU A 474 -16.68 8.17 -12.89
N ALA A 475 -18.00 8.34 -12.88
CA ALA A 475 -18.68 9.35 -13.71
C ALA A 475 -18.19 10.77 -13.39
N ILE A 476 -17.93 11.08 -12.11
CA ILE A 476 -17.33 12.35 -11.70
C ILE A 476 -15.91 12.48 -12.27
N ILE A 477 -15.06 11.46 -12.11
CA ILE A 477 -13.69 11.45 -12.62
C ILE A 477 -13.66 11.64 -14.15
N GLU A 478 -14.54 10.95 -14.88
CA GLU A 478 -14.67 11.06 -16.34
C GLU A 478 -15.13 12.45 -16.80
N SER A 479 -15.94 13.16 -16.00
CA SER A 479 -16.41 14.51 -16.37
C SER A 479 -15.30 15.56 -16.47
N TYR A 480 -14.14 15.34 -15.83
CA TYR A 480 -12.96 16.21 -15.97
C TYR A 480 -12.21 15.96 -17.29
N GLY A 481 -12.44 14.81 -17.93
CA GLY A 481 -11.89 14.48 -19.24
C GLY A 481 -10.36 14.51 -19.30
N LYS A 482 -9.84 15.01 -20.43
CA LYS A 482 -8.41 14.90 -20.78
C LYS A 482 -7.47 15.68 -19.86
N SER A 483 -7.91 16.78 -19.24
CA SER A 483 -7.05 17.60 -18.39
C SER A 483 -6.54 16.81 -17.18
N LEU A 484 -7.45 16.08 -16.51
CA LEU A 484 -7.10 15.21 -15.39
C LEU A 484 -6.26 14.02 -15.85
N MET A 485 -6.63 13.39 -16.97
CA MET A 485 -5.87 12.28 -17.54
C MET A 485 -4.42 12.68 -17.86
N GLU A 486 -4.21 13.85 -18.47
CA GLU A 486 -2.87 14.38 -18.78
C GLU A 486 -2.04 14.62 -17.53
N VAL A 487 -2.58 15.29 -16.51
CA VAL A 487 -1.85 15.60 -15.27
C VAL A 487 -1.41 14.32 -14.56
N VAL A 488 -2.32 13.35 -14.40
CA VAL A 488 -2.01 12.06 -13.75
C VAL A 488 -1.00 11.25 -14.56
N CYS A 489 -1.19 11.14 -15.89
CA CYS A 489 -0.29 10.35 -16.73
C CYS A 489 1.11 10.98 -16.86
N ARG A 490 1.19 12.31 -16.94
CA ARG A 490 2.46 13.04 -16.96
C ARG A 490 3.23 12.84 -15.66
N ASP A 491 2.58 12.96 -14.51
CA ASP A 491 3.24 12.70 -13.22
C ASP A 491 3.63 11.23 -13.05
N ALA A 492 2.86 10.28 -13.61
CA ALA A 492 3.19 8.86 -13.59
C ALA A 492 4.45 8.52 -14.42
N CYS A 493 4.75 9.30 -15.46
CA CYS A 493 5.96 9.12 -16.28
C CYS A 493 7.14 9.95 -15.73
N ASP A 494 6.94 11.25 -15.50
CA ASP A 494 8.01 12.23 -15.26
C ASP A 494 7.97 12.87 -13.87
N GLY A 495 7.01 12.50 -13.01
CA GLY A 495 6.87 13.10 -11.68
C GLY A 495 8.05 12.79 -10.75
N HIS A 496 8.22 13.61 -9.70
CA HIS A 496 9.11 13.33 -8.58
C HIS A 496 8.81 11.95 -7.97
N GLU A 497 9.83 11.22 -7.51
CA GLU A 497 9.79 9.80 -7.08
C GLU A 497 8.48 9.38 -6.37
N ILE A 498 8.11 10.06 -5.27
CA ILE A 498 6.90 9.77 -4.48
C ILE A 498 5.61 10.10 -5.25
N SER A 499 5.57 11.26 -5.93
CA SER A 499 4.40 11.67 -6.71
C SER A 499 4.17 10.71 -7.88
N ARG A 500 5.24 10.20 -8.49
CA ARG A 500 5.21 9.19 -9.55
C ARG A 500 4.58 7.89 -9.07
N MET A 501 5.04 7.37 -7.92
CA MET A 501 4.47 6.16 -7.31
C MET A 501 2.97 6.31 -7.04
N LEU A 502 2.57 7.44 -6.45
CA LEU A 502 1.17 7.69 -6.12
C LEU A 502 0.32 7.94 -7.37
N ALA A 503 0.84 8.60 -8.40
CA ALA A 503 0.17 8.77 -9.68
C ALA A 503 -0.06 7.41 -10.39
N LEU A 504 0.95 6.52 -10.39
CA LEU A 504 0.82 5.15 -10.90
C LEU A 504 -0.26 4.37 -10.13
N ALA A 505 -0.30 4.49 -8.80
CA ALA A 505 -1.31 3.85 -7.96
C ALA A 505 -2.72 4.43 -8.20
N VAL A 506 -2.86 5.75 -8.37
CA VAL A 506 -4.13 6.39 -8.76
C VAL A 506 -4.59 5.86 -10.10
N LEU A 507 -3.70 5.76 -11.08
CA LEU A 507 -4.02 5.23 -12.40
C LEU A 507 -4.41 3.75 -12.34
N ASP A 508 -3.71 2.91 -11.57
CA ASP A 508 -4.12 1.51 -11.32
C ASP A 508 -5.54 1.45 -10.74
N ARG A 509 -5.81 2.30 -9.75
CA ARG A 509 -7.11 2.34 -9.10
C ARG A 509 -8.22 2.78 -10.05
N ILE A 510 -8.01 3.82 -10.86
CA ILE A 510 -8.99 4.28 -11.85
C ILE A 510 -9.22 3.20 -12.93
N LEU A 511 -8.16 2.59 -13.46
CA LEU A 511 -8.29 1.48 -14.43
C LEU A 511 -8.98 0.25 -13.84
N SER A 512 -8.94 0.05 -12.52
CA SER A 512 -9.66 -1.05 -11.86
C SER A 512 -11.18 -0.84 -11.83
N ILE A 513 -11.64 0.41 -11.93
CA ILE A 513 -13.05 0.79 -11.85
C ILE A 513 -13.63 1.18 -13.22
N ASP A 514 -12.77 1.59 -14.16
CA ASP A 514 -13.11 1.93 -15.55
C ASP A 514 -13.59 0.71 -16.34
N ARG A 515 -14.92 0.50 -16.40
CA ARG A 515 -15.52 -0.60 -17.16
C ARG A 515 -15.59 -0.32 -18.66
N GLN A 516 -15.51 0.95 -19.08
CA GLN A 516 -15.63 1.35 -20.48
C GLN A 516 -14.26 1.45 -21.19
N ASN A 517 -13.17 1.28 -20.44
CA ASN A 517 -11.78 1.37 -20.91
C ASN A 517 -11.44 2.76 -21.51
N GLN A 518 -12.13 3.83 -21.13
CA GLN A 518 -11.85 5.17 -21.65
C GLN A 518 -10.44 5.64 -21.25
N TRP A 519 -10.07 5.43 -19.98
CA TRP A 519 -8.74 5.76 -19.47
C TRP A 519 -7.67 4.88 -20.11
N LEU A 520 -7.95 3.59 -20.26
CA LEU A 520 -7.03 2.67 -20.93
C LEU A 520 -6.75 3.12 -22.37
N VAL A 521 -7.80 3.43 -23.14
CA VAL A 521 -7.68 3.91 -24.52
C VAL A 521 -6.86 5.21 -24.59
N TYR A 522 -7.10 6.16 -23.67
CA TYR A 522 -6.32 7.40 -23.61
C TYR A 522 -4.84 7.16 -23.32
N VAL A 523 -4.52 6.34 -22.31
CA VAL A 523 -3.14 6.01 -21.91
C VAL A 523 -2.37 5.33 -23.04
N CYS A 524 -3.05 4.47 -23.81
CA CYS A 524 -2.47 3.83 -24.99
C CYS A 524 -2.26 4.83 -26.15
N ASN A 525 -3.30 5.56 -26.54
CA ASN A 525 -3.27 6.43 -27.73
C ASN A 525 -2.37 7.66 -27.55
N SER A 526 -2.22 8.15 -26.32
CA SER A 526 -1.38 9.31 -26.01
C SER A 526 0.11 8.94 -25.84
N GLY A 527 0.46 7.65 -25.93
CA GLY A 527 1.85 7.18 -25.84
C GLY A 527 2.40 6.99 -24.42
N TYR A 528 1.62 7.28 -23.37
CA TYR A 528 2.06 7.09 -21.98
C TYR A 528 2.35 5.62 -21.65
N LEU A 529 1.54 4.68 -22.15
CA LEU A 529 1.82 3.24 -21.95
C LEU A 529 3.19 2.84 -22.53
N ARG A 530 3.49 3.32 -23.74
CA ARG A 530 4.76 3.05 -24.41
C ARG A 530 5.93 3.65 -23.63
N SER A 531 5.81 4.91 -23.19
CA SER A 531 6.83 5.55 -22.37
C SER A 531 7.09 4.80 -21.06
N LEU A 532 6.04 4.32 -20.38
CA LEU A 532 6.19 3.51 -19.16
C LEU A 532 6.92 2.20 -19.44
N VAL A 533 6.59 1.51 -20.54
CA VAL A 533 7.26 0.28 -20.96
C VAL A 533 8.74 0.52 -21.29
N GLU A 534 9.06 1.54 -22.08
CA GLU A 534 10.44 1.90 -22.45
C GLU A 534 11.29 2.31 -21.22
N SER A 535 10.66 2.89 -20.19
CA SER A 535 11.34 3.28 -18.97
C SER A 535 11.82 2.09 -18.12
N LEU A 536 11.25 0.88 -18.30
CA LEU A 536 11.67 -0.30 -17.53
C LEU A 536 13.14 -0.65 -17.77
N ARG A 537 13.63 -0.46 -18.99
CA ARG A 537 15.02 -0.68 -19.34
C ARG A 537 15.95 0.35 -18.67
N GLN A 538 15.47 1.59 -18.51
CA GLN A 538 16.23 2.64 -17.84
C GLN A 538 16.35 2.37 -16.33
N ASP A 539 15.35 1.70 -15.74
CA ASP A 539 15.36 1.33 -14.32
C ASP A 539 16.35 0.19 -14.02
N ASP A 540 16.76 -0.62 -15.00
CA ASP A 540 17.56 -1.85 -14.80
C ASP A 540 18.86 -1.59 -14.01
N ALA A 541 19.64 -0.58 -14.39
CA ALA A 541 20.88 -0.24 -13.68
C ALA A 541 20.64 0.14 -12.20
N ALA A 542 19.55 0.85 -11.92
CA ALA A 542 19.18 1.19 -10.55
C ALA A 542 18.74 -0.07 -9.77
N LEU A 543 17.98 -0.97 -10.41
CA LEU A 543 17.55 -2.23 -9.79
C LEU A 543 18.72 -3.17 -9.49
N GLN A 544 19.70 -3.27 -10.38
CA GLN A 544 20.93 -4.03 -10.14
C GLN A 544 21.69 -3.52 -8.91
N SER A 545 21.79 -2.19 -8.74
CA SER A 545 22.46 -1.59 -7.58
C SER A 545 21.81 -1.96 -6.24
N LEU A 546 20.52 -2.28 -6.24
CA LEU A 546 19.77 -2.67 -5.04
C LEU A 546 20.07 -4.10 -4.59
N LEU A 547 20.61 -4.95 -5.45
CA LEU A 547 20.97 -6.33 -5.08
C LEU A 547 22.28 -6.42 -4.29
N THR A 548 23.02 -5.30 -4.18
CA THR A 548 24.22 -5.22 -3.33
C THR A 548 23.87 -5.34 -1.84
N PRO A 549 24.74 -5.88 -0.97
CA PRO A 549 24.45 -6.08 0.45
C PRO A 549 24.00 -4.82 1.20
N GLN A 550 24.54 -3.65 0.82
CA GLN A 550 24.16 -2.35 1.35
C GLN A 550 23.55 -1.48 0.24
N PRO A 551 22.21 -1.50 0.07
CA PRO A 551 21.56 -0.71 -0.96
C PRO A 551 21.57 0.78 -0.58
N PRO A 552 21.66 1.72 -1.55
CA PRO A 552 21.66 3.15 -1.27
C PRO A 552 20.29 3.66 -0.80
N LEU A 553 19.24 3.52 -1.62
CA LEU A 553 17.87 3.93 -1.35
C LEU A 553 16.89 2.97 -2.04
N LEU A 554 15.84 2.52 -1.36
CA LEU A 554 14.84 1.58 -1.92
C LEU A 554 13.82 2.23 -2.86
N LYS A 555 13.88 3.54 -3.09
CA LYS A 555 12.89 4.25 -3.94
C LYS A 555 12.75 3.66 -5.36
N PRO A 556 13.81 3.29 -6.08
CA PRO A 556 13.68 2.69 -7.41
C PRO A 556 12.89 1.38 -7.38
N LEU A 557 13.01 0.59 -6.30
CA LEU A 557 12.26 -0.65 -6.11
C LEU A 557 10.77 -0.39 -6.04
N TYR A 558 10.35 0.58 -5.21
CA TYR A 558 8.93 0.89 -5.04
C TYR A 558 8.31 1.55 -6.29
N ILE A 559 9.10 2.32 -7.05
CA ILE A 559 8.68 2.83 -8.37
C ILE A 559 8.46 1.67 -9.32
N TYR A 560 9.40 0.72 -9.39
CA TYR A 560 9.29 -0.47 -10.21
C TYR A 560 8.07 -1.31 -9.84
N GLU A 561 7.85 -1.59 -8.55
CA GLU A 561 6.66 -2.31 -8.08
C GLU A 561 5.36 -1.60 -8.51
N SER A 562 5.30 -0.28 -8.39
CA SER A 562 4.13 0.53 -8.80
C SER A 562 3.91 0.45 -10.32
N LYS A 563 4.98 0.51 -11.12
CA LYS A 563 4.91 0.33 -12.58
C LYS A 563 4.40 -1.07 -12.93
N MET A 564 4.99 -2.10 -12.35
CA MET A 564 4.61 -3.49 -12.62
C MET A 564 3.19 -3.81 -12.18
N ALA A 565 2.72 -3.23 -11.06
CA ALA A 565 1.33 -3.33 -10.62
C ALA A 565 0.37 -2.73 -11.65
N LEU A 566 0.65 -1.52 -12.14
CA LEU A 566 -0.13 -0.86 -13.19
C LEU A 566 -0.11 -1.65 -14.51
N LEU A 567 1.05 -2.14 -14.96
CA LEU A 567 1.13 -2.95 -16.18
C LEU A 567 0.35 -4.26 -16.02
N THR A 568 0.39 -4.87 -14.83
CA THR A 568 -0.40 -6.08 -14.52
C THR A 568 -1.90 -5.77 -14.55
N ARG A 569 -2.32 -4.58 -14.10
CA ARG A 569 -3.71 -4.11 -14.22
C ARG A 569 -4.15 -3.97 -15.66
N VAL A 570 -3.34 -3.31 -16.48
CA VAL A 570 -3.61 -3.16 -17.91
C VAL A 570 -3.74 -4.53 -18.58
N ALA A 571 -2.85 -5.47 -18.25
CA ALA A 571 -2.84 -6.83 -18.77
C ALA A 571 -4.06 -7.67 -18.37
N LYS A 572 -4.83 -7.29 -17.33
CA LYS A 572 -6.08 -8.01 -16.96
C LYS A 572 -7.18 -7.84 -18.02
N THR A 573 -7.08 -6.84 -18.88
CA THR A 573 -7.99 -6.66 -20.02
C THR A 573 -7.38 -7.26 -21.28
N GLY A 574 -8.19 -7.89 -22.13
CA GLY A 574 -7.70 -8.46 -23.40
C GLY A 574 -7.07 -7.40 -24.31
N GLN A 575 -7.69 -6.23 -24.42
CA GLN A 575 -7.16 -5.09 -25.19
C GLN A 575 -5.83 -4.58 -24.63
N GLY A 576 -5.75 -4.38 -23.31
CA GLY A 576 -4.52 -3.90 -22.66
C GLY A 576 -3.36 -4.88 -22.77
N ALA A 577 -3.62 -6.19 -22.65
CA ALA A 577 -2.60 -7.22 -22.83
C ALA A 577 -2.01 -7.22 -24.26
N VAL A 578 -2.85 -7.09 -25.28
CA VAL A 578 -2.39 -6.98 -26.68
C VAL A 578 -1.58 -5.70 -26.90
N GLU A 579 -2.00 -4.58 -26.33
CA GLU A 579 -1.29 -3.31 -26.50
C GLU A 579 0.07 -3.30 -25.78
N LEU A 580 0.19 -3.96 -24.62
CA LEU A 580 1.46 -4.16 -23.94
C LEU A 580 2.46 -4.97 -24.80
N LEU A 581 1.99 -6.04 -25.45
CA LEU A 581 2.81 -6.81 -26.39
C LEU A 581 3.23 -5.97 -27.60
N ARG A 582 2.34 -5.11 -28.13
CA ARG A 582 2.65 -4.19 -29.23
C ARG A 582 3.65 -3.10 -28.84
N CYS A 583 3.62 -2.64 -27.59
CA CYS A 583 4.61 -1.70 -27.06
C CYS A 583 5.98 -2.34 -26.83
N GLY A 584 6.14 -3.65 -27.08
CA GLY A 584 7.41 -4.34 -26.91
C GLY A 584 7.78 -4.60 -25.44
N LEU A 585 6.78 -4.74 -24.55
CA LEU A 585 7.00 -4.99 -23.12
C LEU A 585 7.99 -6.13 -22.86
N VAL A 586 7.79 -7.28 -23.50
CA VAL A 586 8.64 -8.44 -23.30
C VAL A 586 10.05 -8.17 -23.83
N ALA A 587 10.19 -7.44 -24.94
CA ALA A 587 11.48 -7.06 -25.49
C ALA A 587 12.28 -6.17 -24.53
N GLN A 588 11.65 -5.18 -23.90
CA GLN A 588 12.31 -4.34 -22.89
C GLN A 588 12.76 -5.17 -21.68
N LEU A 589 11.94 -6.11 -21.21
CA LEU A 589 12.28 -6.97 -20.07
C LEU A 589 13.35 -8.03 -20.41
N MET A 590 13.47 -8.45 -21.67
CA MET A 590 14.54 -9.35 -22.13
C MET A 590 15.92 -8.69 -22.07
N GLU A 591 16.01 -7.38 -22.21
CA GLU A 591 17.27 -6.63 -22.14
C GLU A 591 17.74 -6.37 -20.70
N CYS A 592 16.89 -6.58 -19.70
CA CYS A 592 17.20 -6.30 -18.29
C CYS A 592 18.10 -7.40 -17.68
N GLN A 593 19.28 -7.02 -17.20
CA GLN A 593 20.24 -7.97 -16.63
C GLN A 593 19.97 -8.30 -15.16
N VAL A 594 19.13 -7.51 -14.47
CA VAL A 594 18.81 -7.73 -13.06
C VAL A 594 18.23 -9.13 -12.80
N PHE A 595 17.56 -9.74 -13.78
CA PHE A 595 16.99 -11.08 -13.67
C PHE A 595 18.03 -12.20 -13.59
N ASP A 596 19.26 -11.96 -14.03
CA ASP A 596 20.34 -12.97 -13.97
C ASP A 596 21.25 -12.81 -12.73
N MET A 597 20.99 -11.79 -11.90
CA MET A 597 21.77 -11.48 -10.70
C MET A 597 21.21 -12.17 -9.45
N VAL A 598 21.06 -13.49 -9.47
CA VAL A 598 20.58 -14.25 -8.30
C VAL A 598 21.58 -14.13 -7.13
N PRO A 599 21.19 -13.58 -5.97
CA PRO A 599 22.11 -13.45 -4.83
C PRO A 599 22.48 -14.82 -4.21
N ASP A 600 23.73 -14.98 -3.75
CA ASP A 600 24.20 -16.23 -3.12
C ASP A 600 23.57 -16.47 -1.74
N SER A 601 22.81 -17.56 -1.59
CA SER A 601 22.07 -17.87 -0.35
C SER A 601 22.96 -18.08 0.89
N ASP A 602 24.21 -18.51 0.73
CA ASP A 602 25.10 -18.90 1.84
C ASP A 602 25.85 -17.71 2.46
N ALA A 603 26.12 -16.65 1.70
CA ALA A 603 26.87 -15.48 2.18
C ALA A 603 26.04 -14.54 3.09
N HIS A 604 24.71 -14.70 3.12
CA HIS A 604 23.79 -13.67 3.61
C HIS A 604 23.02 -14.02 4.89
N ARG A 605 23.23 -15.21 5.48
CA ARG A 605 22.66 -15.56 6.80
C ARG A 605 23.25 -14.71 7.96
N VAL A 606 24.40 -14.08 7.75
CA VAL A 606 25.16 -13.34 8.78
C VAL A 606 24.84 -11.82 8.81
N MET A 607 24.15 -11.28 7.79
CA MET A 607 23.91 -9.83 7.64
C MET A 607 22.42 -9.44 7.63
N ARG A 608 21.57 -10.14 8.38
CA ARG A 608 20.21 -9.64 8.63
C ARG A 608 20.29 -8.38 9.51
N ASP A 609 19.72 -7.28 9.03
CA ASP A 609 19.49 -6.09 9.82
C ASP A 609 18.69 -6.47 11.08
N PRO A 610 19.19 -6.22 12.31
CA PRO A 610 18.49 -6.50 13.56
C PRO A 610 17.11 -5.83 13.65
N SER A 611 16.89 -4.74 12.89
CA SER A 611 15.63 -4.00 12.88
C SER A 611 14.57 -4.58 11.93
N GLY A 612 14.96 -5.46 11.00
CA GLY A 612 14.07 -6.03 9.98
C GLY A 612 13.52 -5.02 8.96
N PHE A 613 13.99 -3.76 8.97
CA PHE A 613 13.48 -2.70 8.11
C PHE A 613 13.95 -2.84 6.65
N ILE A 614 15.21 -3.25 6.43
CA ILE A 614 15.76 -3.46 5.10
C ILE A 614 15.58 -4.94 4.69
N PRO A 615 14.81 -5.24 3.63
CA PRO A 615 14.66 -6.61 3.15
C PRO A 615 16.01 -7.20 2.72
N SER A 616 16.20 -8.52 2.84
CA SER A 616 17.45 -9.15 2.41
C SER A 616 17.68 -9.00 0.88
N PRO A 617 18.92 -9.12 0.37
CA PRO A 617 19.18 -9.08 -1.08
C PRO A 617 18.30 -10.05 -1.87
N MET A 618 18.08 -11.25 -1.33
CA MET A 618 17.20 -12.25 -1.93
C MET A 618 15.73 -11.82 -1.91
N ASP A 619 15.25 -11.17 -0.85
CA ASP A 619 13.87 -10.66 -0.80
C ASP A 619 13.68 -9.49 -1.77
N ARG A 620 14.69 -8.64 -1.95
CA ARG A 620 14.67 -7.56 -2.96
C ARG A 620 14.68 -8.12 -4.38
N TYR A 621 15.49 -9.15 -4.64
CA TYR A 621 15.47 -9.88 -5.91
C TYR A 621 14.07 -10.44 -6.20
N ARG A 622 13.39 -11.03 -5.21
CA ARG A 622 12.00 -11.50 -5.34
C ARG A 622 11.00 -10.39 -5.59
N GLN A 623 11.17 -9.22 -4.95
CA GLN A 623 10.34 -8.04 -5.21
C GLN A 623 10.48 -7.55 -6.65
N ILE A 624 11.58 -7.86 -7.34
CA ILE A 624 11.79 -7.55 -8.76
C ILE A 624 11.22 -8.67 -9.66
N LEU A 625 11.56 -9.93 -9.37
CA LEU A 625 11.20 -11.07 -10.21
C LEU A 625 9.69 -11.40 -10.18
N LEU A 626 9.08 -11.44 -8.99
CA LEU A 626 7.70 -11.91 -8.83
C LEU A 626 6.67 -11.03 -9.59
N PRO A 627 6.74 -9.69 -9.58
CA PRO A 627 5.85 -8.86 -10.39
C PRO A 627 5.98 -9.12 -11.89
N THR A 628 7.18 -9.38 -12.40
CA THR A 628 7.42 -9.74 -13.81
C THR A 628 6.75 -11.05 -14.17
N LEU A 629 6.95 -12.09 -13.36
CA LEU A 629 6.33 -13.39 -13.61
C LEU A 629 4.79 -13.33 -13.51
N ARG A 630 4.25 -12.58 -12.55
CA ARG A 630 2.80 -12.35 -12.43
C ARG A 630 2.23 -11.62 -13.65
N LEU A 631 2.94 -10.61 -14.16
CA LEU A 631 2.55 -9.89 -15.38
C LEU A 631 2.48 -10.84 -16.58
N PHE A 632 3.49 -11.68 -16.79
CA PHE A 632 3.47 -12.68 -17.86
C PHE A 632 2.34 -13.68 -17.71
N GLN A 633 2.10 -14.19 -16.50
CA GLN A 633 0.99 -15.12 -16.26
C GLN A 633 -0.36 -14.47 -16.63
N VAL A 634 -0.57 -13.20 -16.27
CA VAL A 634 -1.79 -12.45 -16.59
C VAL A 634 -1.91 -12.23 -18.09
N ILE A 635 -0.84 -11.82 -18.78
CA ILE A 635 -0.83 -11.64 -20.24
C ILE A 635 -1.27 -12.95 -20.92
N LEU A 636 -0.66 -14.08 -20.56
CA LEU A 636 -0.96 -15.39 -21.15
C LEU A 636 -2.41 -15.82 -20.93
N THR A 637 -3.03 -15.43 -19.82
CA THR A 637 -4.46 -15.71 -19.56
C THR A 637 -5.42 -14.75 -20.26
N SER A 638 -5.03 -13.50 -20.49
CA SER A 638 -5.90 -12.47 -21.05
C SER A 638 -5.92 -12.45 -22.58
N THR A 639 -4.85 -12.92 -23.23
CA THR A 639 -4.73 -12.93 -24.70
C THR A 639 -5.36 -14.17 -25.32
N THR A 640 -6.65 -14.44 -25.16
CA THR A 640 -7.26 -15.68 -25.68
C THR A 640 -7.19 -15.83 -27.20
N MET A 641 -7.32 -14.74 -27.97
CA MET A 641 -7.23 -14.74 -29.45
C MET A 641 -5.80 -14.61 -29.99
N ASN A 642 -4.92 -13.91 -29.26
CA ASN A 642 -3.51 -13.69 -29.62
C ASN A 642 -2.56 -14.53 -28.73
N HIS A 643 -3.06 -15.64 -28.19
CA HIS A 643 -2.37 -16.42 -27.16
C HIS A 643 -1.00 -16.89 -27.65
N GLN A 644 -0.92 -17.30 -28.91
CA GLN A 644 0.31 -17.79 -29.53
C GLN A 644 1.39 -16.70 -29.63
N GLN A 645 1.03 -15.45 -29.95
CA GLN A 645 1.98 -14.34 -30.03
C GLN A 645 2.54 -13.99 -28.64
N GLY A 646 1.66 -13.89 -27.63
CA GLY A 646 2.07 -13.66 -26.25
C GLY A 646 2.93 -14.81 -25.73
N ALA A 647 2.54 -16.06 -26.02
CA ALA A 647 3.28 -17.25 -25.63
C ALA A 647 4.69 -17.29 -26.26
N ALA A 648 4.83 -16.95 -27.53
CA ALA A 648 6.11 -16.91 -28.22
C ALA A 648 7.06 -15.86 -27.64
N GLN A 649 6.57 -14.64 -27.37
CA GLN A 649 7.40 -13.59 -26.77
C GLN A 649 7.84 -13.96 -25.35
N VAL A 650 6.92 -14.44 -24.50
CA VAL A 650 7.27 -14.84 -23.13
C VAL A 650 8.22 -16.05 -23.13
N LEU A 651 8.06 -16.97 -24.08
CA LEU A 651 9.01 -18.08 -24.27
C LEU A 651 10.40 -17.58 -24.64
N GLN A 652 10.53 -16.57 -25.49
CA GLN A 652 11.83 -15.96 -25.80
C GLN A 652 12.50 -15.41 -24.52
N TRP A 653 11.75 -14.72 -23.66
CA TRP A 653 12.27 -14.26 -22.37
C TRP A 653 12.74 -15.42 -21.49
N LEU A 654 11.98 -16.52 -21.42
CA LEU A 654 12.40 -17.71 -20.67
C LEU A 654 13.72 -18.30 -21.21
N ILE A 655 13.96 -18.20 -22.51
CA ILE A 655 15.13 -18.77 -23.15
C ILE A 655 16.36 -17.86 -22.97
N VAL A 656 16.18 -16.53 -23.05
CA VAL A 656 17.26 -15.57 -22.80
C VAL A 656 17.81 -15.72 -21.38
N HIS A 657 16.93 -15.85 -20.38
CA HIS A 657 17.32 -16.05 -18.98
C HIS A 657 17.33 -17.54 -18.55
N ALA A 658 17.59 -18.46 -19.49
CA ALA A 658 17.40 -19.89 -19.27
C ALA A 658 18.27 -20.47 -18.16
N ASP A 659 19.49 -19.96 -17.95
CA ASP A 659 20.39 -20.48 -16.92
C ASP A 659 19.86 -20.17 -15.52
N THR A 660 19.40 -18.93 -15.32
CA THR A 660 18.75 -18.49 -14.09
C THR A 660 17.45 -19.27 -13.83
N ILE A 661 16.58 -19.40 -14.84
CA ILE A 661 15.33 -20.15 -14.71
C ILE A 661 15.60 -21.62 -14.40
N GLN A 662 16.60 -22.23 -15.04
CA GLN A 662 17.00 -23.60 -14.72
C GLN A 662 17.54 -23.71 -13.29
N ALA A 663 18.31 -22.74 -12.80
CA ALA A 663 18.79 -22.71 -11.41
C ALA A 663 17.63 -22.63 -10.41
N LEU A 664 16.64 -21.76 -10.67
CA LEU A 664 15.43 -21.63 -9.86
C LEU A 664 14.60 -22.92 -9.88
N LEU A 665 14.46 -23.58 -11.02
CA LEU A 665 13.73 -24.85 -11.14
C LEU A 665 14.44 -26.05 -10.48
N ARG A 666 15.77 -25.99 -10.30
CA ARG A 666 16.55 -27.06 -9.61
C ARG A 666 16.50 -26.97 -8.08
N CYS A 667 15.91 -25.91 -7.52
CA CYS A 667 16.02 -25.48 -6.12
C CYS A 667 16.20 -26.61 -5.09
N HIS A 668 17.26 -26.53 -4.28
CA HIS A 668 17.60 -27.52 -3.24
C HIS A 668 16.99 -27.20 -1.86
N GLU A 669 16.68 -25.93 -1.57
CA GLU A 669 16.02 -25.47 -0.33
C GLU A 669 14.66 -24.83 -0.65
N LEU A 670 13.57 -25.55 -0.38
CA LEU A 670 12.19 -25.08 -0.66
C LEU A 670 11.68 -24.15 0.43
N SER A 671 12.11 -22.88 0.37
CA SER A 671 11.51 -21.79 1.16
C SER A 671 10.17 -21.32 0.58
N MET A 672 9.36 -20.60 1.37
CA MET A 672 8.10 -20.01 0.89
C MET A 672 8.33 -19.14 -0.38
N GLY A 673 9.35 -18.29 -0.37
CA GLY A 673 9.68 -17.44 -1.53
C GLY A 673 10.04 -18.26 -2.77
N ALA A 674 10.85 -19.30 -2.61
CA ALA A 674 11.18 -20.22 -3.71
C ALA A 674 9.94 -20.95 -4.24
N LEU A 675 9.01 -21.36 -3.38
CA LEU A 675 7.76 -21.99 -3.81
C LEU A 675 6.85 -21.03 -4.58
N GLN A 676 6.82 -19.75 -4.21
CA GLN A 676 6.11 -18.73 -4.99
C GLN A 676 6.73 -18.55 -6.39
N GLU A 677 8.06 -18.48 -6.48
CA GLU A 677 8.79 -18.41 -7.76
C GLU A 677 8.45 -19.63 -8.64
N LEU A 678 8.57 -20.84 -8.08
CA LEU A 678 8.24 -22.09 -8.77
C LEU A 678 6.78 -22.13 -9.22
N SER A 679 5.84 -21.66 -8.39
CA SER A 679 4.42 -21.65 -8.72
C SER A 679 4.10 -20.73 -9.92
N LEU A 680 4.83 -19.63 -10.08
CA LEU A 680 4.66 -18.75 -11.23
C LEU A 680 5.38 -19.29 -12.47
N LEU A 681 6.66 -19.70 -12.32
CA LEU A 681 7.45 -20.24 -13.42
C LEU A 681 6.81 -21.48 -14.06
N THR A 682 6.36 -22.44 -13.24
CA THR A 682 5.70 -23.65 -13.76
C THR A 682 4.39 -23.33 -14.48
N GLY A 683 3.64 -22.31 -14.04
CA GLY A 683 2.40 -21.88 -14.69
C GLY A 683 2.62 -21.04 -15.97
N ILE A 684 3.77 -20.40 -16.11
CA ILE A 684 4.18 -19.74 -17.36
C ILE A 684 4.67 -20.80 -18.34
N ILE A 685 5.53 -21.72 -17.90
CA ILE A 685 6.04 -22.82 -18.72
C ILE A 685 4.88 -23.69 -19.23
N SER A 686 3.85 -23.95 -18.40
CA SER A 686 2.69 -24.76 -18.80
C SER A 686 1.95 -24.22 -20.03
N LYS A 687 2.00 -22.90 -20.25
CA LYS A 687 1.28 -22.19 -21.31
C LYS A 687 2.16 -21.79 -22.50
N THR A 688 3.48 -21.76 -22.32
CA THR A 688 4.42 -21.22 -23.31
C THR A 688 5.27 -22.29 -24.00
N ALA A 689 5.65 -23.34 -23.29
CA ALA A 689 6.59 -24.37 -23.76
C ALA A 689 5.92 -25.44 -24.64
N LEU A 690 4.98 -25.02 -25.49
CA LEU A 690 4.13 -25.89 -26.31
C LEU A 690 4.64 -25.93 -27.77
N PRO A 691 4.71 -27.12 -28.42
CA PRO A 691 5.30 -27.26 -29.75
C PRO A 691 4.74 -26.33 -30.84
N GLY A 692 3.45 -26.00 -30.80
CA GLY A 692 2.81 -25.12 -31.80
C GLY A 692 3.15 -23.63 -31.69
N VAL A 693 3.83 -23.20 -30.62
CA VAL A 693 4.21 -21.80 -30.41
C VAL A 693 5.41 -21.39 -31.28
N LEU A 694 6.24 -22.36 -31.68
CA LEU A 694 7.46 -22.13 -32.45
C LEU A 694 7.24 -22.04 -33.97
N GLU A 695 6.09 -22.50 -34.48
CA GLU A 695 5.83 -22.66 -35.93
C GLU A 695 5.46 -21.34 -36.66
N MET A 696 5.16 -20.25 -35.94
CA MET A 696 4.75 -18.96 -36.52
C MET A 696 5.78 -17.84 -36.38
N GLY A 697 6.95 -18.10 -35.80
CA GLY A 697 8.11 -17.23 -35.96
C GLY A 697 8.64 -17.42 -37.38
N GLY A 698 8.31 -16.51 -38.31
CA GLY A 698 8.69 -16.64 -39.72
C GLY A 698 10.18 -16.96 -39.93
N GLU A 699 10.51 -17.72 -40.99
CA GLU A 699 11.86 -18.14 -41.43
C GLU A 699 12.95 -18.16 -40.34
N VAL A 700 12.69 -18.79 -39.19
CA VAL A 700 13.71 -18.96 -38.15
C VAL A 700 14.69 -20.04 -38.63
N ASN A 701 15.98 -19.71 -38.63
CA ASN A 701 17.07 -20.65 -38.91
C ASN A 701 16.84 -21.99 -38.19
N SER A 702 16.94 -23.11 -38.93
CA SER A 702 16.75 -24.46 -38.40
C SER A 702 17.61 -24.76 -37.16
N ALA A 703 18.76 -24.09 -37.00
CA ALA A 703 19.63 -24.19 -35.84
C ALA A 703 19.03 -23.54 -34.57
N ALA A 704 18.49 -22.32 -34.68
CA ALA A 704 17.87 -21.62 -33.55
C ALA A 704 16.61 -22.34 -33.05
N LEU A 705 15.83 -22.91 -33.98
CA LEU A 705 14.68 -23.75 -33.64
C LEU A 705 15.10 -24.99 -32.82
N MET A 706 16.24 -25.59 -33.15
CA MET A 706 16.79 -26.75 -32.44
C MET A 706 17.29 -26.38 -31.03
N GLU A 707 17.90 -25.20 -30.87
CA GLU A 707 18.30 -24.66 -29.57
C GLU A 707 17.08 -24.38 -28.67
N PHE A 708 16.06 -23.72 -29.22
CA PHE A 708 14.79 -23.48 -28.52
C PHE A 708 14.14 -24.77 -28.05
N GLN A 709 14.08 -25.78 -28.93
CA GLN A 709 13.59 -27.12 -28.57
C GLN A 709 14.43 -27.76 -27.46
N GLY A 710 15.74 -27.54 -27.46
CA GLY A 710 16.67 -28.01 -26.42
C GLY A 710 16.35 -27.41 -25.05
N HIS A 711 16.10 -26.11 -24.97
CA HIS A 711 15.70 -25.43 -23.73
C HIS A 711 14.33 -25.89 -23.23
N ILE A 712 13.33 -26.01 -24.11
CA ILE A 712 11.99 -26.52 -23.78
C ILE A 712 12.08 -27.93 -23.17
N ASN A 713 12.85 -28.82 -23.78
CA ASN A 713 13.05 -30.18 -23.26
C ASN A 713 13.77 -30.20 -21.89
N ARG A 714 14.61 -29.20 -21.59
CA ARG A 714 15.24 -29.04 -20.26
C ARG A 714 14.23 -28.54 -19.24
N PHE A 715 13.44 -27.51 -19.55
CA PHE A 715 12.37 -27.01 -18.68
C PHE A 715 11.37 -28.11 -18.36
N GLN A 716 10.93 -28.87 -19.37
CA GLN A 716 10.06 -30.03 -19.17
C GLN A 716 10.64 -31.05 -18.18
N ARG A 717 11.91 -31.44 -18.35
CA ARG A 717 12.55 -32.40 -17.43
C ARG A 717 12.63 -31.87 -16.00
N LEU A 718 12.98 -30.59 -15.83
CA LEU A 718 13.06 -29.96 -14.52
C LEU A 718 11.67 -29.86 -13.86
N CYS A 719 10.63 -29.44 -14.60
CA CYS A 719 9.25 -29.43 -14.12
C CYS A 719 8.76 -30.83 -13.69
N LEU A 720 9.04 -31.86 -14.48
CA LEU A 720 8.70 -33.24 -14.12
C LEU A 720 9.49 -33.74 -12.90
N SER A 721 10.74 -33.32 -12.72
CA SER A 721 11.53 -33.65 -11.53
C SER A 721 10.98 -32.99 -10.26
N LEU A 722 10.48 -31.75 -10.35
CA LEU A 722 9.83 -31.05 -9.24
C LEU A 722 8.59 -31.79 -8.75
N LEU A 723 7.83 -32.41 -9.65
CA LEU A 723 6.68 -33.24 -9.28
C LEU A 723 7.11 -34.39 -8.36
N SER A 724 8.23 -35.04 -8.64
CA SER A 724 8.74 -36.13 -7.80
C SER A 724 9.15 -35.68 -6.39
N CYS A 725 9.67 -34.46 -6.26
CA CYS A 725 10.06 -33.86 -4.97
C CYS A 725 8.83 -33.46 -4.13
N LEU A 726 7.83 -32.81 -4.76
CA LEU A 726 6.69 -32.23 -4.05
C LEU A 726 5.59 -33.24 -3.67
N VAL A 727 5.59 -34.41 -4.29
CA VAL A 727 4.54 -35.41 -4.12
C VAL A 727 4.87 -36.39 -2.98
N GLY A 728 6.15 -36.69 -2.70
CA GLY A 728 6.60 -37.70 -1.72
C GLY A 728 6.75 -37.24 -0.26
N SER A 729 7.47 -38.02 0.56
CA SER A 729 7.73 -37.78 2.00
C SER A 729 8.44 -36.46 2.31
N GLU A 730 9.12 -35.89 1.32
CA GLU A 730 9.73 -34.56 1.37
C GLU A 730 8.71 -33.45 1.66
N ARG A 731 7.47 -33.58 1.17
CA ARG A 731 6.39 -32.62 1.46
C ARG A 731 6.12 -32.49 2.96
N GLU A 732 6.02 -33.62 3.66
CA GLU A 732 5.78 -33.63 5.10
C GLU A 732 6.97 -33.13 5.89
N ARG A 733 8.20 -33.43 5.45
CA ARG A 733 9.44 -32.95 6.06
C ARG A 733 9.53 -31.42 5.99
N LEU A 734 9.22 -30.83 4.83
CA LEU A 734 9.25 -29.39 4.60
C LEU A 734 8.20 -28.64 5.42
N LEU A 735 6.97 -29.19 5.50
CA LEU A 735 5.92 -28.63 6.35
C LEU A 735 6.32 -28.64 7.83
N LYS A 736 6.90 -29.74 8.32
CA LYS A 736 7.40 -29.85 9.71
C LYS A 736 8.59 -28.91 9.97
N GLN A 737 9.50 -28.75 9.01
CA GLN A 737 10.65 -27.86 9.15
C GLN A 737 10.24 -26.38 9.18
N ALA A 738 9.21 -26.00 8.41
CA ALA A 738 8.65 -24.65 8.44
C ALA A 738 8.04 -24.31 9.81
N GLU A 739 7.34 -25.24 10.44
CA GLU A 739 6.77 -25.08 11.79
C GLU A 739 7.86 -24.84 12.85
N ILE A 740 8.98 -25.55 12.76
CA ILE A 740 10.10 -25.43 13.71
C ILE A 740 10.85 -24.09 13.54
N SER A 741 10.93 -23.58 12.30
CA SER A 741 11.72 -22.37 11.99
C SER A 741 11.08 -21.05 12.45
N ALA A 742 9.77 -21.01 12.69
CA ALA A 742 9.04 -19.79 13.06
C ALA A 742 7.77 -20.11 13.87
N PRO A 743 7.85 -20.24 15.21
CA PRO A 743 6.72 -20.67 16.03
C PRO A 743 5.55 -19.65 16.08
N GLY A 744 5.81 -18.35 15.92
CA GLY A 744 4.80 -17.28 16.00
C GLY A 744 3.87 -17.12 14.78
N ASP A 745 4.40 -17.35 13.56
CA ASP A 745 3.66 -17.22 12.28
C ASP A 745 3.50 -18.59 11.56
N SER A 746 3.68 -19.68 12.31
CA SER A 746 3.79 -21.04 11.77
C SER A 746 2.57 -21.47 10.95
N ALA A 747 1.36 -21.12 11.41
CA ALA A 747 0.12 -21.56 10.78
C ALA A 747 -0.17 -20.85 9.45
N GLU A 748 0.12 -19.55 9.33
CA GLU A 748 -0.08 -18.79 8.09
C GLU A 748 0.91 -19.21 7.02
N ARG A 749 2.18 -19.24 7.39
CA ARG A 749 3.25 -19.62 6.48
C ARG A 749 3.09 -21.04 5.97
N ARG A 750 2.59 -21.95 6.81
CA ARG A 750 2.27 -23.33 6.42
C ARG A 750 1.16 -23.37 5.38
N GLU A 751 0.07 -22.62 5.57
CA GLU A 751 -1.06 -22.63 4.65
C GLU A 751 -0.68 -22.05 3.28
N GLU A 752 0.04 -20.93 3.25
CA GLU A 752 0.56 -20.35 2.01
C GLU A 752 1.49 -21.33 1.28
N MET A 753 2.31 -22.07 2.05
CA MET A 753 3.18 -23.11 1.51
C MET A 753 2.38 -24.26 0.91
N GLU A 754 1.32 -24.75 1.58
CA GLU A 754 0.40 -25.77 1.05
C GLU A 754 -0.23 -25.30 -0.27
N VAL A 755 -0.70 -24.05 -0.34
CA VAL A 755 -1.27 -23.44 -1.56
C VAL A 755 -0.24 -23.40 -2.69
N ALA A 756 0.98 -22.93 -2.42
CA ALA A 756 2.02 -22.82 -3.42
C ALA A 756 2.46 -24.19 -3.97
N MET A 757 2.66 -25.18 -3.08
CA MET A 757 3.00 -26.55 -3.48
C MET A 757 1.90 -27.17 -4.34
N GLN A 758 0.64 -27.02 -3.95
CA GLN A 758 -0.48 -27.55 -4.72
C GLN A 758 -0.62 -26.84 -6.08
N GLN A 759 -0.34 -25.53 -6.14
CA GLN A 759 -0.34 -24.76 -7.38
C GLN A 759 0.75 -25.26 -8.34
N VAL A 760 1.96 -25.55 -7.85
CA VAL A 760 3.04 -26.12 -8.66
C VAL A 760 2.62 -27.46 -9.26
N CYS A 761 2.05 -28.37 -8.45
CA CYS A 761 1.54 -29.65 -8.95
C CYS A 761 0.45 -29.45 -10.02
N ALA A 762 -0.49 -28.53 -9.79
CA ALA A 762 -1.54 -28.21 -10.75
C ALA A 762 -0.97 -27.71 -12.10
N ASN A 763 0.01 -26.80 -12.07
CA ASN A 763 0.63 -26.26 -13.28
C ASN A 763 1.42 -27.33 -14.07
N ILE A 764 2.14 -28.22 -13.37
CA ILE A 764 2.88 -29.31 -14.03
C ILE A 764 1.90 -30.29 -14.69
N MET A 765 0.78 -30.59 -14.03
CA MET A 765 -0.26 -31.45 -14.60
C MET A 765 -1.00 -30.77 -15.77
N GLU A 766 -1.23 -29.45 -15.71
CA GLU A 766 -1.73 -28.64 -16.82
C GLU A 766 -0.78 -28.72 -18.03
N TYR A 767 0.53 -28.59 -17.81
CA TYR A 767 1.53 -28.74 -18.87
C TYR A 767 1.43 -30.13 -19.53
N CYS A 768 1.38 -31.19 -18.71
CA CYS A 768 1.26 -32.56 -19.20
C CYS A 768 -0.03 -32.78 -20.01
N GLN A 769 -1.16 -32.28 -19.50
CA GLN A 769 -2.45 -32.37 -20.19
C GLN A 769 -2.41 -31.64 -21.54
N THR A 770 -1.90 -30.41 -21.56
CA THR A 770 -1.87 -29.57 -22.77
C THR A 770 -0.96 -30.16 -23.84
N LEU A 771 0.20 -30.68 -23.44
CA LEU A 771 1.13 -31.35 -24.34
C LEU A 771 0.54 -32.62 -24.97
N LEU A 772 -0.18 -33.42 -24.17
CA LEU A 772 -0.89 -34.61 -24.68
C LEU A 772 -1.98 -34.23 -25.69
N LEU A 773 -2.77 -33.20 -25.40
CA LEU A 773 -3.84 -32.72 -26.30
C LEU A 773 -3.30 -32.21 -27.64
N GLN A 774 -2.13 -31.58 -27.66
CA GLN A 774 -1.52 -31.04 -28.89
C GLN A 774 -0.74 -32.09 -29.71
N SER A 775 -0.32 -33.20 -29.09
CA SER A 775 0.56 -34.18 -29.74
C SER A 775 -0.12 -34.97 -30.88
N SER A 776 -1.33 -35.48 -30.68
CA SER A 776 -2.18 -36.06 -31.73
C SER A 776 -3.58 -36.39 -31.21
N THR A 777 -4.58 -36.38 -32.10
CA THR A 777 -5.95 -36.81 -31.78
C THR A 777 -6.09 -38.34 -31.70
N GLN A 778 -5.15 -39.09 -32.30
CA GLN A 778 -5.15 -40.54 -32.35
C GLN A 778 -4.26 -41.12 -31.24
N ALA A 779 -4.80 -42.03 -30.42
CA ALA A 779 -4.11 -42.59 -29.26
C ALA A 779 -2.75 -43.27 -29.59
N GLN A 780 -2.61 -43.77 -30.83
CA GLN A 780 -1.41 -44.45 -31.35
C GLN A 780 -0.16 -43.55 -31.44
N PHE A 781 -0.34 -42.22 -31.55
CA PHE A 781 0.76 -41.26 -31.69
C PHE A 781 0.90 -40.32 -30.47
N SER A 782 0.45 -40.78 -29.30
CA SER A 782 0.55 -39.99 -28.06
C SER A 782 2.00 -39.89 -27.59
N ILE A 783 2.43 -38.70 -27.16
CA ILE A 783 3.74 -38.53 -26.50
C ILE A 783 3.68 -39.18 -25.11
N CYS A 784 4.61 -40.09 -24.82
CA CYS A 784 4.75 -40.68 -23.49
C CYS A 784 5.64 -39.81 -22.60
N LEU A 785 5.05 -39.27 -21.53
CA LEU A 785 5.75 -38.41 -20.55
C LEU A 785 6.19 -39.19 -19.31
N PHE A 786 5.46 -40.24 -18.98
CA PHE A 786 5.68 -41.09 -17.79
C PHE A 786 6.03 -42.51 -18.21
N SER A 787 6.97 -43.13 -17.49
CA SER A 787 7.39 -44.53 -17.71
C SER A 787 6.30 -45.52 -17.26
N PRO A 788 6.22 -46.72 -17.87
CA PRO A 788 5.17 -47.72 -17.65
C PRO A 788 5.33 -48.49 -16.32
N SER A 789 5.74 -47.85 -15.23
CA SER A 789 5.83 -48.46 -13.91
C SER A 789 4.68 -47.96 -13.03
N GLY A 790 3.96 -48.90 -12.41
CA GLY A 790 2.86 -48.62 -11.47
C GLY A 790 3.30 -48.59 -10.01
N SER A 791 4.54 -49.02 -9.71
CA SER A 791 5.06 -49.05 -8.35
C SER A 791 5.07 -47.65 -7.74
N GLU A 792 4.53 -47.54 -6.51
CA GLU A 792 4.63 -46.31 -5.72
C GLU A 792 6.11 -45.92 -5.58
N PRO A 793 6.43 -44.61 -5.54
CA PRO A 793 7.77 -44.18 -5.17
C PRO A 793 7.99 -44.58 -3.71
N ALA A 794 8.38 -45.82 -3.47
CA ALA A 794 8.69 -46.32 -2.15
C ALA A 794 9.75 -45.38 -1.58
N GLY A 795 9.44 -44.79 -0.42
CA GLY A 795 10.42 -44.07 0.37
C GLY A 795 11.63 -44.97 0.51
N ARG A 796 12.74 -44.62 -0.14
CA ARG A 796 14.04 -45.05 0.35
C ARG A 796 14.20 -44.33 1.68
N ASP A 797 13.73 -45.01 2.73
CA ASP A 797 14.10 -44.71 4.09
C ASP A 797 15.60 -44.45 4.16
N GLY A 798 15.97 -43.46 4.97
CA GLY A 798 17.34 -43.01 5.18
C GLY A 798 18.25 -44.07 5.79
N GLY A 799 18.62 -45.07 5.01
CA GLY A 799 19.84 -45.84 5.17
C GLY A 799 20.98 -45.06 4.52
N ARG A 800 21.90 -44.54 5.33
CA ARG A 800 23.20 -44.01 4.91
C ARG A 800 23.77 -44.87 3.78
N ALA A 801 23.81 -44.32 2.56
CA ALA A 801 24.77 -44.77 1.56
C ALA A 801 26.08 -44.06 1.91
N ASP A 802 27.06 -44.88 2.27
CA ASP A 802 28.34 -44.46 2.81
C ASP A 802 29.04 -43.36 2.01
N LEU A 803 29.75 -42.55 2.78
CA LEU A 803 30.75 -41.57 2.37
C LEU A 803 31.86 -42.25 1.53
N SER A 804 31.63 -42.51 0.25
CA SER A 804 32.68 -42.67 -0.76
C SER A 804 32.11 -42.80 -2.17
N SER A 805 31.70 -41.69 -2.77
CA SER A 805 31.96 -41.46 -4.19
C SER A 805 31.75 -39.99 -4.54
N THR A 806 32.86 -39.33 -4.81
CA THR A 806 32.97 -38.01 -5.43
C THR A 806 32.52 -38.11 -6.89
N LEU A 807 31.20 -38.10 -7.15
CA LEU A 807 30.59 -37.80 -8.47
C LEU A 807 29.08 -37.52 -8.32
N PRO A 808 28.60 -36.27 -8.47
CA PRO A 808 27.18 -36.01 -8.63
C PRO A 808 26.81 -36.22 -10.10
N SER A 809 26.37 -37.42 -10.48
CA SER A 809 25.98 -37.68 -11.88
C SER A 809 24.82 -38.67 -12.02
N MET A 810 23.79 -38.25 -12.78
CA MET A 810 22.74 -39.06 -13.44
C MET A 810 21.42 -39.44 -12.73
N ALA A 811 20.90 -38.67 -11.75
CA ALA A 811 19.51 -38.88 -11.27
C ALA A 811 18.43 -38.16 -12.11
N TYR A 812 18.78 -37.08 -12.84
CA TYR A 812 17.83 -36.27 -13.64
C TYR A 812 17.45 -36.87 -15.00
N SER A 813 17.92 -38.08 -15.30
CA SER A 813 17.84 -38.67 -16.65
C SER A 813 16.68 -39.67 -16.83
N ARG A 814 16.00 -40.09 -15.76
CA ARG A 814 14.94 -41.11 -15.83
C ARG A 814 13.57 -40.45 -15.75
N ALA A 815 12.70 -40.72 -16.73
CA ALA A 815 11.33 -40.19 -16.75
C ALA A 815 10.53 -40.70 -15.54
N PRO A 816 9.73 -39.85 -14.87
CA PRO A 816 8.91 -40.25 -13.71
C PRO A 816 7.94 -41.38 -14.09
N SER A 817 7.54 -42.21 -13.12
CA SER A 817 6.63 -43.33 -13.35
C SER A 817 5.17 -42.93 -13.32
N LEU A 818 4.28 -43.70 -13.97
CA LEU A 818 2.83 -43.55 -13.82
C LEU A 818 2.37 -43.75 -12.36
N GLY A 819 3.10 -44.55 -11.58
CA GLY A 819 2.91 -44.68 -10.13
C GLY A 819 2.96 -43.36 -9.37
N LEU A 820 3.79 -42.39 -9.80
CA LEU A 820 3.83 -41.04 -9.21
C LEU A 820 2.52 -40.28 -9.42
N VAL A 821 1.93 -40.37 -10.62
CA VAL A 821 0.65 -39.72 -10.97
C VAL A 821 -0.49 -40.37 -10.19
N LEU A 822 -0.47 -41.70 -10.05
CA LEU A 822 -1.44 -42.43 -9.23
C LEU A 822 -1.35 -42.06 -7.75
N TYR A 823 -0.13 -41.91 -7.22
CA TYR A 823 0.09 -41.49 -5.84
C TYR A 823 -0.34 -40.04 -5.60
N LEU A 824 -0.04 -39.11 -6.53
CA LEU A 824 -0.57 -37.75 -6.49
C LEU A 824 -2.11 -37.72 -6.52
N LEU A 825 -2.75 -38.58 -7.31
CA LEU A 825 -4.21 -38.72 -7.35
C LEU A 825 -4.77 -39.18 -6.00
N LYS A 826 -4.17 -40.21 -5.38
CA LYS A 826 -4.56 -40.70 -4.04
C LYS A 826 -4.42 -39.60 -2.99
N ASN A 827 -3.29 -38.91 -2.95
CA ASN A 827 -3.01 -37.84 -1.99
C ASN A 827 -3.95 -36.65 -2.19
N SER A 828 -4.17 -36.21 -3.44
CA SER A 828 -5.07 -35.08 -3.74
C SER A 828 -6.52 -35.39 -3.36
N ALA A 829 -6.97 -36.64 -3.54
CA ALA A 829 -8.30 -37.07 -3.10
C ALA A 829 -8.42 -37.10 -1.56
N ALA A 830 -7.39 -37.54 -0.83
CA ALA A 830 -7.38 -37.50 0.63
C ALA A 830 -7.33 -36.06 1.18
N ASP A 831 -6.44 -35.23 0.62
CA ASP A 831 -6.26 -33.84 0.97
C ASP A 831 -7.54 -33.02 0.74
N PHE A 832 -8.31 -33.33 -0.32
CA PHE A 832 -9.59 -32.69 -0.61
C PHE A 832 -10.56 -32.79 0.58
N PHE A 833 -10.75 -33.97 1.18
CA PHE A 833 -11.66 -34.14 2.32
C PHE A 833 -11.17 -33.39 3.57
N ARG A 834 -9.86 -33.40 3.82
CA ARG A 834 -9.26 -32.64 4.92
C ARG A 834 -9.51 -31.14 4.76
N PHE A 835 -9.28 -30.60 3.56
CA PHE A 835 -9.51 -29.18 3.27
C PHE A 835 -11.00 -28.82 3.31
N HIS A 836 -11.87 -29.72 2.86
CA HIS A 836 -13.32 -29.51 2.89
C HIS A 836 -13.85 -29.45 4.33
N GLN A 837 -13.40 -30.35 5.20
CA GLN A 837 -13.74 -30.33 6.63
C GLN A 837 -13.25 -29.04 7.30
N SER A 838 -12.00 -28.64 7.04
CA SER A 838 -11.43 -27.40 7.57
C SER A 838 -12.17 -26.15 7.08
N HIS A 839 -12.50 -26.08 5.78
CA HIS A 839 -13.27 -24.97 5.20
C HIS A 839 -14.63 -24.82 5.90
N ARG A 840 -15.35 -25.94 6.11
CA ARG A 840 -16.64 -25.94 6.80
C ARG A 840 -16.53 -25.51 8.26
N GLN A 841 -15.48 -25.92 8.97
CA GLN A 841 -15.22 -25.52 10.35
C GLN A 841 -14.92 -24.02 10.46
N SER A 842 -14.07 -23.47 9.57
CA SER A 842 -13.77 -22.03 9.54
C SER A 842 -15.02 -21.22 9.20
N LEU A 843 -15.88 -21.73 8.32
CA LEU A 843 -17.15 -21.09 7.97
C LEU A 843 -18.13 -21.09 9.15
N SER A 844 -18.23 -22.18 9.92
CA SER A 844 -19.06 -22.17 11.14
C SER A 844 -18.52 -21.19 12.19
N LYS A 845 -17.18 -21.10 12.36
CA LYS A 845 -16.56 -20.12 13.27
C LYS A 845 -16.84 -18.67 12.85
N LEU A 846 -16.85 -18.38 11.55
CA LEU A 846 -17.20 -17.07 11.03
C LEU A 846 -18.69 -16.72 11.29
N GLN A 847 -19.58 -17.71 11.21
CA GLN A 847 -21.01 -17.53 11.51
C GLN A 847 -21.29 -17.32 13.01
N SER A 848 -20.46 -17.89 13.89
CA SER A 848 -20.57 -17.78 15.34
C SER A 848 -19.50 -16.87 15.96
N LEU A 849 -19.09 -15.80 15.26
CA LEU A 849 -17.96 -14.94 15.66
C LEU A 849 -18.15 -14.35 17.07
N ASP A 850 -19.37 -13.92 17.40
CA ASP A 850 -19.72 -13.29 18.69
C ASP A 850 -19.74 -14.28 19.86
N GLN A 851 -19.73 -15.58 19.56
CA GLN A 851 -19.79 -16.66 20.56
C GLN A 851 -18.43 -17.32 20.79
N LEU A 852 -17.37 -16.87 20.11
CA LEU A 852 -16.02 -17.44 20.24
C LEU A 852 -15.38 -17.06 21.59
N PRO A 853 -14.70 -17.99 22.27
CA PRO A 853 -13.99 -17.69 23.49
C PRO A 853 -12.84 -16.70 23.24
N PRO A 854 -12.49 -15.85 24.23
CA PRO A 854 -11.47 -14.81 24.07
C PRO A 854 -10.07 -15.37 23.81
N GLU A 855 -9.79 -16.62 24.20
CA GLU A 855 -8.54 -17.29 23.90
C GLU A 855 -8.42 -17.67 22.42
N GLU A 856 -9.48 -18.21 21.80
CA GLU A 856 -9.50 -18.48 20.36
C GLU A 856 -9.41 -17.18 19.53
N LEU A 857 -10.06 -16.09 19.99
CA LEU A 857 -9.91 -14.77 19.37
C LEU A 857 -8.48 -14.25 19.47
N LYS A 858 -7.79 -14.51 20.59
CA LYS A 858 -6.36 -14.17 20.74
C LYS A 858 -5.51 -14.98 19.77
N GLU A 859 -5.72 -16.30 19.66
CA GLU A 859 -4.98 -17.16 18.72
C GLU A 859 -5.15 -16.70 17.26
N LEU A 860 -6.38 -16.35 16.85
CA LEU A 860 -6.65 -15.84 15.50
C LEU A 860 -5.97 -14.48 15.22
N CYS A 861 -5.68 -13.70 16.26
CA CYS A 861 -5.03 -12.39 16.14
C CYS A 861 -3.50 -12.44 16.29
N GLN A 862 -2.93 -13.51 16.85
CA GLN A 862 -1.50 -13.59 17.22
C GLN A 862 -0.55 -13.42 16.02
N GLY A 863 -0.90 -13.93 14.84
CA GLY A 863 -0.09 -13.78 13.61
C GLY A 863 -0.27 -12.45 12.86
N LEU A 864 -1.30 -11.65 13.19
CA LEU A 864 -1.59 -10.39 12.49
C LEU A 864 -1.01 -9.15 13.18
N VAL A 865 -0.52 -9.29 14.42
CA VAL A 865 -0.07 -8.17 15.25
C VAL A 865 1.40 -8.36 15.61
N SER A 866 2.26 -7.53 15.03
CA SER A 866 3.70 -7.59 15.28
C SER A 866 4.05 -7.16 16.72
N GLY A 867 4.78 -8.01 17.45
CA GLY A 867 5.40 -7.71 18.74
C GLY A 867 4.82 -8.49 19.94
N PRO A 868 5.66 -8.94 20.90
CA PRO A 868 5.20 -9.68 22.07
C PRO A 868 4.24 -8.81 22.91
N GLY A 869 3.04 -9.36 23.19
CA GLY A 869 1.98 -8.65 23.94
C GLY A 869 1.19 -7.61 23.14
N GLY A 870 1.37 -7.51 21.81
CA GLY A 870 0.63 -6.57 20.96
C GLY A 870 -0.88 -6.81 20.96
N VAL A 871 -1.32 -8.06 20.93
CA VAL A 871 -2.74 -8.46 20.91
C VAL A 871 -3.49 -8.02 22.19
N GLU A 872 -2.80 -7.92 23.33
CA GLU A 872 -3.41 -7.52 24.60
C GLU A 872 -3.67 -6.01 24.70
N LYS A 873 -2.94 -5.20 23.92
CA LYS A 873 -3.09 -3.73 23.86
C LYS A 873 -4.28 -3.29 22.99
N ILE A 874 -4.86 -4.21 22.23
CA ILE A 874 -5.90 -3.96 21.24
C ILE A 874 -7.30 -4.14 21.88
N SER A 875 -8.26 -3.29 21.49
CA SER A 875 -9.64 -3.36 22.01
C SER A 875 -10.34 -4.68 21.61
N SER A 876 -11.37 -5.09 22.35
CA SER A 876 -12.14 -6.30 22.05
C SER A 876 -12.78 -6.25 20.65
N VAL A 877 -13.27 -5.07 20.26
CA VAL A 877 -13.86 -4.81 18.94
C VAL A 877 -12.83 -4.96 17.83
N GLN A 878 -11.63 -4.40 18.00
CA GLN A 878 -10.54 -4.54 17.04
C GLN A 878 -10.03 -5.99 16.95
N ARG A 879 -10.01 -6.74 18.06
CA ARG A 879 -9.67 -8.18 18.06
C ARG A 879 -10.69 -9.00 17.28
N SER A 880 -11.99 -8.79 17.51
CA SER A 880 -13.07 -9.44 16.76
C SER A 880 -12.94 -9.18 15.25
N LEU A 881 -12.62 -7.94 14.88
CA LEU A 881 -12.41 -7.55 13.49
C LEU A 881 -11.19 -8.23 12.83
N LEU A 882 -10.06 -8.25 13.51
CA LEU A 882 -8.86 -8.93 13.01
C LEU A 882 -9.11 -10.43 12.87
N ALA A 883 -9.80 -11.05 13.83
CA ALA A 883 -10.20 -12.44 13.76
C ALA A 883 -11.14 -12.72 12.57
N LYS A 884 -12.11 -11.84 12.29
CA LYS A 884 -12.98 -11.93 11.11
C LYS A 884 -12.18 -11.89 9.81
N ARG A 885 -11.25 -10.92 9.66
CA ARG A 885 -10.37 -10.83 8.48
C ARG A 885 -9.54 -12.10 8.31
N ARG A 886 -8.99 -12.62 9.42
CA ARG A 886 -8.23 -13.87 9.41
C ARG A 886 -9.07 -15.05 8.95
N LEU A 887 -10.28 -15.20 9.49
CA LEU A 887 -11.18 -16.28 9.10
C LEU A 887 -11.56 -16.20 7.62
N VAL A 888 -11.80 -15.00 7.08
CA VAL A 888 -12.06 -14.82 5.64
C VAL A 888 -10.86 -15.25 4.79
N GLN A 889 -9.64 -14.88 5.18
CA GLN A 889 -8.41 -15.32 4.50
C GLN A 889 -8.27 -16.85 4.53
N LEU A 890 -8.47 -17.49 5.69
CA LEU A 890 -8.44 -18.94 5.83
C LEU A 890 -9.48 -19.62 4.93
N ILE A 891 -10.72 -19.10 4.91
CA ILE A 891 -11.78 -19.64 4.05
C ILE A 891 -11.40 -19.53 2.57
N ASN A 892 -10.84 -18.39 2.14
CA ASN A 892 -10.43 -18.16 0.75
C ASN A 892 -9.26 -19.06 0.34
N ASN A 893 -8.26 -19.21 1.21
CA ASN A 893 -7.13 -20.11 0.97
C ASN A 893 -7.58 -21.58 0.86
N ARG A 894 -8.47 -22.02 1.75
CA ARG A 894 -9.05 -23.38 1.69
C ARG A 894 -9.94 -23.59 0.47
N ALA A 895 -10.72 -22.59 0.06
CA ALA A 895 -11.49 -22.64 -1.17
C ALA A 895 -10.59 -22.77 -2.42
N LYS A 896 -9.47 -22.04 -2.45
CA LYS A 896 -8.44 -22.16 -3.49
C LYS A 896 -7.80 -23.55 -3.51
N LEU A 897 -7.45 -24.10 -2.34
CA LEU A 897 -6.92 -25.47 -2.22
C LEU A 897 -7.92 -26.52 -2.75
N LEU A 898 -9.21 -26.40 -2.41
CA LEU A 898 -10.24 -27.29 -2.93
C LEU A 898 -10.35 -27.23 -4.45
N ALA A 899 -10.28 -26.03 -5.03
CA ALA A 899 -10.27 -25.84 -6.48
C ALA A 899 -9.05 -26.49 -7.14
N LEU A 900 -7.86 -26.31 -6.57
CA LEU A 900 -6.62 -26.89 -7.06
C LEU A 900 -6.63 -28.42 -6.93
N CYS A 901 -7.11 -28.98 -5.81
CA CYS A 901 -7.26 -30.42 -5.63
C CYS A 901 -8.21 -31.02 -6.67
N SER A 902 -9.38 -30.41 -6.90
CA SER A 902 -10.34 -30.86 -7.90
C SER A 902 -9.73 -30.84 -9.31
N TYR A 903 -9.01 -29.77 -9.67
CA TYR A 903 -8.33 -29.65 -10.96
C TYR A 903 -7.20 -30.69 -11.13
N VAL A 904 -6.38 -30.91 -10.10
CA VAL A 904 -5.33 -31.94 -10.12
C VAL A 904 -5.93 -33.34 -10.27
N ILE A 905 -7.03 -33.64 -9.59
CA ILE A 905 -7.72 -34.94 -9.71
C ILE A 905 -8.17 -35.17 -11.16
N GLU A 906 -8.83 -34.20 -11.77
CA GLU A 906 -9.33 -34.29 -13.14
C GLU A 906 -8.19 -34.46 -14.16
N THR A 907 -7.13 -33.66 -14.03
CA THR A 907 -5.96 -33.73 -14.92
C THR A 907 -5.15 -35.02 -14.74
N CYS A 908 -4.95 -35.50 -13.51
CA CYS A 908 -4.34 -36.81 -13.24
C CYS A 908 -5.12 -37.95 -13.89
N LEU A 909 -6.46 -37.96 -13.76
CA LEU A 909 -7.31 -38.98 -14.40
C LEU A 909 -7.18 -38.95 -15.92
N PHE A 910 -7.14 -37.76 -16.52
CA PHE A 910 -6.94 -37.63 -17.97
C PHE A 910 -5.57 -38.15 -18.41
N VAL A 911 -4.50 -37.74 -17.73
CA VAL A 911 -3.12 -38.16 -18.05
C VAL A 911 -2.96 -39.67 -17.87
N LEU A 912 -3.49 -40.24 -16.79
CA LEU A 912 -3.50 -41.69 -16.54
C LEU A 912 -4.26 -42.43 -17.65
N TRP A 913 -5.46 -41.98 -18.01
CA TRP A 913 -6.26 -42.60 -19.05
C TRP A 913 -5.50 -42.66 -20.39
N ARG A 914 -4.92 -41.54 -20.85
CA ARG A 914 -4.19 -41.48 -22.13
C ARG A 914 -2.95 -42.36 -22.15
N HIS A 915 -2.17 -42.39 -21.07
CA HIS A 915 -0.99 -43.24 -21.00
C HIS A 915 -1.35 -44.73 -20.91
N LEU A 916 -2.40 -45.10 -20.16
CA LEU A 916 -2.88 -46.48 -20.10
C LEU A 916 -3.46 -46.96 -21.43
N GLU A 917 -4.19 -46.09 -22.14
CA GLU A 917 -4.69 -46.37 -23.48
C GLU A 917 -3.54 -46.67 -24.45
N TYR A 918 -2.47 -45.87 -24.43
CA TYR A 918 -1.27 -46.13 -25.22
C TYR A 918 -0.57 -47.44 -24.82
N TYR A 919 -0.23 -47.60 -23.53
CA TYR A 919 0.56 -48.75 -23.07
C TYR A 919 -0.17 -50.10 -23.17
N LEU A 920 -1.49 -50.14 -22.95
CA LEU A 920 -2.26 -51.38 -22.95
C LEU A 920 -2.84 -51.76 -24.32
N LEU A 921 -3.09 -50.79 -25.21
CA LEU A 921 -3.75 -51.05 -26.51
C LEU A 921 -2.86 -50.82 -27.74
N HIS A 922 -1.81 -50.00 -27.63
CA HIS A 922 -1.04 -49.55 -28.80
C HIS A 922 0.47 -49.80 -28.71
N CYS A 923 1.02 -50.01 -27.51
CA CYS A 923 2.43 -50.27 -27.32
C CYS A 923 2.78 -51.71 -27.76
N THR A 924 3.70 -51.84 -28.72
CA THR A 924 4.29 -53.12 -29.11
C THR A 924 5.51 -53.42 -28.22
N PRO A 925 5.50 -54.50 -27.43
CA PRO A 925 6.63 -54.84 -26.55
C PRO A 925 7.84 -55.27 -27.39
N THR A 926 9.03 -54.87 -26.96
CA THR A 926 10.27 -55.40 -27.56
C THR A 926 10.55 -56.80 -27.00
N ASP A 927 10.62 -57.80 -27.87
CA ASP A 927 10.87 -59.19 -27.51
C ASP A 927 12.33 -59.37 -27.00
N PRO A 928 12.58 -60.03 -25.85
CA PRO A 928 13.92 -60.18 -25.28
C PRO A 928 14.83 -61.16 -26.05
N LYS A 929 14.37 -61.76 -27.17
CA LYS A 929 15.11 -62.81 -27.88
C LYS A 929 16.05 -62.33 -29.00
N ASP A 930 15.97 -61.06 -29.43
CA ASP A 930 16.79 -60.54 -30.55
C ASP A 930 17.96 -59.62 -30.14
N SER A 931 18.33 -59.59 -28.86
CA SER A 931 19.46 -58.78 -28.37
C SER A 931 20.53 -59.60 -27.69
N LEU A 932 21.23 -60.43 -28.47
CA LEU A 932 22.52 -61.03 -28.12
C LEU A 932 23.66 -60.44 -28.95
N LEU A 933 23.83 -59.11 -28.95
CA LEU A 933 25.11 -58.47 -29.28
C LEU A 933 25.22 -57.11 -28.55
N PRO A 934 26.17 -56.96 -27.60
CA PRO A 934 26.48 -55.66 -27.01
C PRO A 934 27.54 -54.94 -27.86
N GLY A 935 27.14 -53.85 -28.52
CA GLY A 935 28.05 -52.90 -29.18
C GLY A 935 27.89 -52.83 -30.70
N ALA A 936 27.98 -51.59 -31.21
CA ALA A 936 28.01 -51.18 -32.62
C ALA A 936 26.66 -51.07 -33.37
N SER A 937 25.99 -49.91 -33.23
CA SER A 937 25.38 -49.21 -34.38
C SER A 937 25.15 -47.72 -34.08
N LEU A 938 26.23 -47.01 -33.75
CA LEU A 938 26.35 -45.61 -34.15
C LEU A 938 27.04 -45.63 -35.52
N TYR A 939 26.48 -44.92 -36.50
CA TYR A 939 26.88 -44.84 -37.91
C TYR A 939 26.40 -45.95 -38.85
N ARG A 940 25.30 -45.67 -39.57
CA ARG A 940 25.30 -45.85 -41.04
C ARG A 940 24.46 -44.75 -41.70
N SER A 941 25.17 -43.83 -42.33
CA SER A 941 24.65 -42.84 -43.28
C SER A 941 24.28 -43.52 -44.60
N ARG A 942 23.15 -43.06 -45.15
CA ARG A 942 22.79 -42.84 -46.57
C ARG A 942 23.68 -43.49 -47.64
N LEU A 943 23.05 -44.21 -48.58
CA LEU A 943 23.11 -43.98 -50.04
C LEU A 943 22.18 -44.95 -50.79
N THR A 944 21.68 -44.49 -51.95
CA THR A 944 20.86 -45.11 -53.04
C THR A 944 19.34 -45.19 -52.81
N ASP A 945 18.55 -44.24 -53.36
CA ASP A 945 17.85 -44.27 -54.69
C ASP A 945 16.72 -45.32 -54.73
N ASP A 946 15.48 -45.07 -55.14
CA ASP A 946 14.80 -43.90 -55.70
C ASP A 946 13.26 -44.17 -55.65
N SER A 947 12.44 -43.12 -55.63
CA SER A 947 11.04 -43.07 -56.12
C SER A 947 9.92 -43.94 -55.50
N PHE A 948 9.18 -43.42 -54.49
CA PHE A 948 7.69 -43.28 -54.43
C PHE A 948 7.21 -43.03 -52.98
N GLY A 949 6.35 -42.02 -52.77
CA GLY A 949 5.50 -41.89 -51.58
C GLY A 949 5.91 -40.82 -50.58
N GLY A 950 5.47 -39.58 -50.81
CA GLY A 950 5.41 -38.55 -49.79
C GLY A 950 4.43 -38.93 -48.67
N LEU A 951 4.69 -38.41 -47.47
CA LEU A 951 3.98 -38.63 -46.20
C LEU A 951 4.37 -39.92 -45.44
N GLN A 952 5.59 -39.97 -44.92
CA GLN A 952 5.87 -40.76 -43.72
C GLN A 952 6.50 -39.90 -42.62
N ALA A 953 5.81 -39.96 -41.48
CA ALA A 953 6.09 -39.39 -40.18
C ALA A 953 7.59 -39.23 -39.87
N SER A 954 7.99 -37.95 -39.76
CA SER A 954 9.19 -37.55 -39.03
C SER A 954 9.18 -38.12 -37.63
N GLY A 955 10.09 -39.06 -37.37
CA GLY A 955 10.71 -39.44 -36.09
C GLY A 955 9.95 -39.15 -34.80
N SER A 956 9.54 -40.23 -34.12
CA SER A 956 9.11 -40.30 -32.73
C SER A 956 9.68 -39.18 -31.83
N ARG A 957 8.87 -38.16 -31.56
CA ARG A 957 9.17 -37.02 -30.66
C ARG A 957 8.98 -37.39 -29.18
N GLY A 958 9.38 -38.59 -28.78
CA GLY A 958 9.35 -39.04 -27.38
C GLY A 958 10.72 -38.90 -26.72
N LEU A 959 10.77 -38.57 -25.43
CA LEU A 959 11.94 -38.88 -24.59
C LEU A 959 12.39 -40.31 -24.87
N ASN A 960 13.70 -40.57 -24.87
CA ASN A 960 14.31 -41.91 -24.95
C ASN A 960 13.82 -42.80 -23.80
N LEU A 961 12.55 -43.20 -23.84
CA LEU A 961 11.94 -44.18 -22.98
C LEU A 961 12.58 -45.51 -23.40
N SER A 962 13.32 -46.07 -22.45
CA SER A 962 13.87 -47.42 -22.53
C SER A 962 12.84 -48.38 -23.12
N ARG A 963 13.29 -49.21 -24.07
CA ARG A 963 12.55 -50.35 -24.64
C ARG A 963 11.63 -50.98 -23.58
N VAL A 964 10.31 -50.90 -23.79
CA VAL A 964 9.30 -51.40 -22.84
C VAL A 964 9.17 -52.91 -23.04
N SER A 965 9.44 -53.68 -21.99
CA SER A 965 9.31 -55.14 -22.04
C SER A 965 7.87 -55.59 -21.77
N GLN A 966 7.51 -56.80 -22.21
CA GLN A 966 6.22 -57.40 -21.89
C GLN A 966 6.00 -57.57 -20.38
N GLN A 967 7.09 -57.81 -19.63
CA GLN A 967 7.06 -57.92 -18.16
C GLN A 967 6.71 -56.58 -17.50
N ASP A 968 7.19 -55.46 -18.03
CA ASP A 968 6.85 -54.12 -17.51
C ASP A 968 5.37 -53.80 -17.69
N LEU A 969 4.76 -54.20 -18.82
CA LEU A 969 3.34 -53.99 -19.09
C LEU A 969 2.45 -54.85 -18.18
N ASP A 970 2.85 -56.09 -17.91
CA ASP A 970 2.11 -56.98 -17.01
C ASP A 970 2.20 -56.52 -15.54
N LEU A 971 3.37 -56.03 -15.11
CA LEU A 971 3.54 -55.39 -13.81
C LEU A 971 2.72 -54.09 -13.72
N LEU A 972 2.73 -53.24 -14.74
CA LEU A 972 1.90 -52.03 -14.79
C LEU A 972 0.41 -52.36 -14.62
N LYS A 973 -0.09 -53.37 -15.34
CA LYS A 973 -1.50 -53.76 -15.25
C LYS A 973 -1.84 -54.24 -13.83
N SER A 974 -0.98 -55.04 -13.22
CA SER A 974 -1.19 -55.54 -11.84
C SER A 974 -1.15 -54.41 -10.82
N ASP A 975 -0.13 -53.55 -10.86
CA ASP A 975 0.05 -52.42 -9.95
C ASP A 975 -1.08 -51.40 -10.09
N MET A 976 -1.55 -51.12 -11.31
CA MET A 976 -2.66 -50.19 -11.54
C MET A 976 -4.01 -50.77 -11.10
N VAL A 977 -4.23 -52.09 -11.21
CA VAL A 977 -5.43 -52.75 -10.66
C VAL A 977 -5.42 -52.69 -9.13
N ALA A 978 -4.27 -52.91 -8.50
CA ALA A 978 -4.13 -52.81 -7.04
C ALA A 978 -4.27 -51.36 -6.54
N GLY A 979 -3.62 -50.41 -7.23
CA GLY A 979 -3.56 -49.01 -6.81
C GLY A 979 -4.81 -48.18 -7.18
N PHE A 980 -5.52 -48.52 -8.27
CA PHE A 980 -6.79 -47.91 -8.68
C PHE A 980 -8.01 -48.74 -8.26
N GLY A 981 -7.98 -49.27 -7.03
CA GLY A 981 -9.05 -50.11 -6.48
C GLY A 981 -10.38 -49.39 -6.19
N GLU A 982 -11.42 -50.14 -5.81
CA GLU A 982 -12.78 -49.61 -5.60
C GLU A 982 -12.88 -48.51 -4.54
N ALA A 983 -12.02 -48.56 -3.52
CA ALA A 983 -11.99 -47.55 -2.46
C ALA A 983 -11.59 -46.15 -2.99
N LEU A 984 -10.58 -46.09 -3.87
CA LEU A 984 -10.17 -44.83 -4.51
C LEU A 984 -11.26 -44.35 -5.47
N GLN A 985 -11.85 -45.24 -6.26
CA GLN A 985 -12.92 -44.90 -7.19
C GLN A 985 -14.15 -44.33 -6.47
N ARG A 986 -14.54 -44.88 -5.31
CA ARG A 986 -15.62 -44.32 -4.48
C ARG A 986 -15.28 -42.92 -3.98
N LYS A 987 -14.08 -42.72 -3.41
CA LYS A 987 -13.62 -41.40 -2.96
C LYS A 987 -13.66 -40.35 -4.08
N LEU A 988 -13.23 -40.70 -5.30
CA LEU A 988 -13.24 -39.78 -6.44
C LEU A 988 -14.66 -39.36 -6.86
N LEU A 989 -15.63 -40.27 -6.81
CA LEU A 989 -17.03 -39.97 -7.10
C LEU A 989 -17.68 -39.12 -5.99
N GLU A 990 -17.28 -39.32 -4.73
CA GLU A 990 -17.71 -38.46 -3.60
C GLU A 990 -17.19 -37.03 -3.73
N VAL A 991 -15.93 -36.84 -4.19
CA VAL A 991 -15.37 -35.51 -4.49
C VAL A 991 -16.21 -34.78 -5.54
N GLU A 992 -16.61 -35.48 -6.61
CA GLU A 992 -17.47 -34.95 -7.66
C GLU A 992 -18.87 -34.55 -7.12
N GLY A 993 -19.44 -35.36 -6.22
CA GLY A 993 -20.71 -35.04 -5.56
C GLY A 993 -20.65 -33.79 -4.67
N LEU A 994 -19.57 -33.63 -3.89
CA LEU A 994 -19.43 -32.53 -2.93
C LEU A 994 -19.02 -31.20 -3.57
N TYR A 995 -18.23 -31.23 -4.65
CA TYR A 995 -17.65 -30.02 -5.26
C TYR A 995 -18.28 -29.64 -6.61
N SER A 996 -18.49 -30.62 -7.50
CA SER A 996 -18.81 -30.36 -8.91
C SER A 996 -20.29 -30.03 -9.13
N GLN A 997 -21.20 -30.66 -8.37
CA GLN A 997 -22.64 -30.39 -8.47
C GLN A 997 -23.00 -28.94 -8.09
N VAL A 998 -22.20 -28.30 -7.22
CA VAL A 998 -22.46 -26.95 -6.70
C VAL A 998 -21.92 -25.85 -7.64
N ARG A 999 -20.89 -26.11 -8.44
CA ARG A 999 -20.22 -25.11 -9.30
C ARG A 999 -20.62 -25.15 -10.79
N SER A 1000 -21.68 -25.88 -11.17
CA SER A 1000 -22.19 -25.97 -12.56
C SER A 1000 -21.12 -26.35 -13.61
N ARG A 1001 -20.05 -27.04 -13.23
CA ARG A 1001 -19.05 -27.56 -14.16
C ARG A 1001 -19.42 -29.00 -14.50
N TYR A 1002 -19.61 -29.32 -15.77
CA TYR A 1002 -19.63 -30.70 -16.25
C TYR A 1002 -18.27 -31.32 -15.96
N THR A 1003 -18.10 -32.02 -14.84
CA THR A 1003 -16.85 -32.72 -14.55
C THR A 1003 -16.78 -34.04 -15.29
N PHE A 1004 -15.60 -34.36 -15.80
CA PHE A 1004 -15.36 -35.61 -16.53
C PHE A 1004 -14.89 -36.75 -15.61
N ILE A 1005 -14.88 -36.54 -14.29
CA ILE A 1005 -14.35 -37.50 -13.31
C ILE A 1005 -15.06 -38.84 -13.43
N GLN A 1006 -16.40 -38.88 -13.36
CA GLN A 1006 -17.16 -40.13 -13.51
C GLN A 1006 -16.87 -40.84 -14.85
N ALA A 1007 -16.75 -40.09 -15.94
CA ALA A 1007 -16.48 -40.64 -17.27
C ALA A 1007 -15.07 -41.23 -17.37
N LEU A 1008 -14.05 -40.52 -16.88
CA LEU A 1008 -12.66 -40.95 -16.88
C LEU A 1008 -12.45 -42.18 -15.97
N VAL A 1009 -13.06 -42.20 -14.78
CA VAL A 1009 -13.03 -43.35 -13.88
C VAL A 1009 -13.62 -44.60 -14.55
N ARG A 1010 -14.74 -44.46 -15.28
CA ARG A 1010 -15.34 -45.56 -16.06
C ARG A 1010 -14.43 -46.04 -17.18
N ARG A 1011 -13.79 -45.13 -17.93
CA ARG A 1011 -12.86 -45.48 -19.02
C ARG A 1011 -11.61 -46.21 -18.50
N ILE A 1012 -10.97 -45.69 -17.45
CA ILE A 1012 -9.80 -46.33 -16.82
C ILE A 1012 -10.19 -47.72 -16.30
N ARG A 1013 -11.34 -47.84 -15.62
CA ARG A 1013 -11.86 -49.13 -15.15
C ARG A 1013 -12.08 -50.11 -16.32
N GLY A 1014 -12.58 -49.63 -17.46
CA GLY A 1014 -12.75 -50.42 -18.68
C GLY A 1014 -11.42 -50.97 -19.21
N LEU A 1015 -10.39 -50.11 -19.32
CA LEU A 1015 -9.05 -50.51 -19.78
C LEU A 1015 -8.41 -51.56 -18.87
N LEU A 1016 -8.57 -51.43 -17.55
CA LEU A 1016 -7.98 -52.37 -16.59
C LEU A 1016 -8.71 -53.73 -16.54
N ARG A 1017 -9.99 -53.79 -16.94
CA ARG A 1017 -10.82 -55.00 -16.93
C ARG A 1017 -10.83 -55.80 -18.23
N GLN A 1018 -10.30 -55.25 -19.33
CA GLN A 1018 -10.24 -55.99 -20.59
C GLN A 1018 -9.31 -57.22 -20.47
N PRO A 1019 -9.80 -58.45 -20.78
CA PRO A 1019 -8.93 -59.61 -20.96
C PRO A 1019 -8.09 -59.38 -22.23
N LYS A 1020 -6.83 -59.86 -22.22
CA LYS A 1020 -5.96 -59.81 -23.42
C LYS A 1020 -6.69 -60.55 -24.55
N SER A 1021 -6.83 -59.92 -25.72
CA SER A 1021 -7.12 -60.61 -26.98
C SER A 1021 -5.85 -61.26 -27.50
#